data_AF-A0A8H6YEM8-F1
#
_entry.id   AF-A0A8H6YEM8-F1
#
_cell.length_a   1.000
_cell.length_b   1.000
_cell.length_c   1.000
_cell.angle_alpha   90.00
_cell.angle_beta   90.00
_cell.angle_gamma   90.00
#
_symmetry.space_group_name_H-M   'P 1'
#
loop_
_entity.id
_entity.type
_entity.pdbx_description
1 polymer ?
#
loop_
_entity_poly.entity_id
_entity_poly.type
_entity_poly.pdbx_seq_one_letter_code
_entity_poly.pdbx_strand_id
1 'polypeptide(L)'
;MNGAGAGIQPDAQELLVMHERILFLPPENDKRGTLLNVLGDICWKKWKTSRMMDYLNQSIYAYKDAVRDDPGNATYLEDLGISLGSRFERLGDLGDLNECISRQEEAVLLTPDGHSDKPARLNNLGVFLRTRFEQLGDLGDLNESISKQQEAILLTPDGHPHRSGRLNNLGNSLQSRFERLGDLGDLNESISKREEAVVLTPEGHPDRPIWLNNLGISLQSRFEQVGDLGDLNASISKQEEAVLLTPDGHSNKPARLNNLVISLQSRFERLGDLSNLNESILKMKEAVLLTPDGDPHRPSRLNNLGNSLQSRFERLGDISDLNESISKRKEAILLTPDGHPNRPSWLNNLGISLQSRFEQLGDLSDLNESISRRDEAVYLTPDGHPDMPGRLTNLGNSLSIRYHQSEHLDDLRRAIHQYTSAACSTTGPTHIRFQAAVMWAHTASIIQDPSILEAYHKAIDLLPELAWLGLSINDRHHQIMQAGSVVRDAAAAAISSGHPRQAVEWLEQGRSIVWGQLLNLRTPVEDLSQKYPDLANQFILLSAQLQGATGRRNDPQFSDSGNHQPLESTTQQSHENALKRDMLLKKIRELEGFQRFLLPKTISDLVPAAQRGPVVFLSAGQSLCHALVLHFDDRVTHVPLAEFTLEHLETMTKSLNHLMPYMGRGDIDRLQGNREGGSTGLEDDFAHILSDLWLRLVKPVLAALTITVSSVI
;
A
#
# COMPACT_ATOMS: atom_id res chain seq x y z
N MET A 1 -31.59 17.92 -55.66
CA MET A 1 -31.62 16.51 -56.12
C MET A 1 -30.20 16.04 -56.30
N ASN A 2 -29.71 15.21 -55.39
CA ASN A 2 -28.56 14.31 -55.56
C ASN A 2 -28.62 13.32 -54.39
N GLY A 3 -29.51 12.34 -54.52
CA GLY A 3 -29.47 11.13 -53.72
C GLY A 3 -28.50 10.16 -54.39
N ALA A 4 -27.40 9.88 -53.73
CA ALA A 4 -26.48 8.80 -54.07
C ALA A 4 -26.45 7.85 -52.88
N GLY A 5 -26.62 6.55 -53.17
CA GLY A 5 -27.07 5.51 -52.24
C GLY A 5 -26.21 5.33 -50.99
N ALA A 6 -26.87 5.44 -49.83
CA ALA A 6 -26.48 4.70 -48.65
C ALA A 6 -26.82 3.23 -48.90
N GLY A 7 -25.83 2.42 -49.26
CA GLY A 7 -25.98 0.97 -49.31
C GLY A 7 -26.42 0.48 -47.93
N ILE A 8 -27.57 -0.18 -47.87
CA ILE A 8 -28.08 -0.85 -46.68
C ILE A 8 -27.02 -1.87 -46.27
N GLN A 9 -26.34 -1.65 -45.14
CA GLN A 9 -25.36 -2.59 -44.62
C GLN A 9 -26.08 -3.75 -43.95
N PRO A 10 -25.64 -5.00 -44.17
CA PRO A 10 -26.39 -6.19 -43.75
C PRO A 10 -26.51 -6.29 -42.23
N ASP A 11 -27.70 -6.59 -41.71
CA ASP A 11 -27.91 -6.80 -40.28
C ASP A 11 -27.32 -8.15 -39.80
N ALA A 12 -27.37 -8.42 -38.49
CA ALA A 12 -26.81 -9.66 -37.92
C ALA A 12 -27.48 -10.93 -38.47
N GLN A 13 -28.76 -10.85 -38.86
CA GLN A 13 -29.48 -11.99 -39.43
C GLN A 13 -29.03 -12.25 -40.88
N GLU A 14 -28.83 -11.20 -41.66
CA GLU A 14 -28.29 -11.31 -43.01
C GLU A 14 -26.86 -11.87 -43.03
N LEU A 15 -26.01 -11.47 -42.08
CA LEU A 15 -24.65 -12.04 -41.94
C LEU A 15 -24.68 -13.52 -41.54
N LEU A 16 -25.60 -13.93 -40.68
CA LEU A 16 -25.81 -15.33 -40.34
C LEU A 16 -26.22 -16.15 -41.58
N VAL A 17 -27.15 -15.64 -42.40
CA VAL A 17 -27.55 -16.29 -43.65
C VAL A 17 -26.39 -16.36 -44.64
N MET A 18 -25.52 -15.34 -44.70
CA MET A 18 -24.30 -15.39 -45.50
C MET A 18 -23.34 -16.47 -44.99
N HIS A 19 -23.17 -16.61 -43.68
CA HIS A 19 -22.37 -17.67 -43.07
C HIS A 19 -22.87 -19.05 -43.49
N GLU A 20 -24.16 -19.32 -43.32
CA GLU A 20 -24.77 -20.60 -43.71
C GLU A 20 -24.56 -20.90 -45.20
N ARG A 21 -24.76 -19.89 -46.08
CA ARG A 21 -24.52 -20.03 -47.53
C ARG A 21 -23.08 -20.38 -47.87
N ILE A 22 -22.11 -19.84 -47.15
CA ILE A 22 -20.70 -20.19 -47.34
C ILE A 22 -20.44 -21.63 -46.87
N LEU A 23 -21.06 -22.06 -45.76
CA LEU A 23 -20.94 -23.44 -45.26
C LEU A 23 -21.59 -24.49 -46.17
N PHE A 24 -22.56 -24.11 -47.00
CA PHE A 24 -23.12 -24.97 -48.06
C PHE A 24 -22.13 -25.25 -49.19
N LEU A 25 -21.04 -24.48 -49.32
CA LEU A 25 -19.96 -24.83 -50.24
C LEU A 25 -19.25 -26.10 -49.72
N PRO A 26 -18.86 -27.03 -50.60
CA PRO A 26 -18.15 -28.24 -50.19
C PRO A 26 -16.85 -27.89 -49.44
N PRO A 27 -16.44 -28.68 -48.42
CA PRO A 27 -15.22 -28.43 -47.65
C PRO A 27 -13.96 -28.42 -48.53
N GLU A 28 -13.95 -29.12 -49.67
CA GLU A 28 -12.84 -29.10 -50.62
C GLU A 28 -12.78 -27.83 -51.48
N ASN A 29 -13.68 -26.86 -51.28
CA ASN A 29 -13.63 -25.58 -51.99
C ASN A 29 -12.55 -24.68 -51.38
N ASP A 30 -11.45 -24.51 -52.10
CA ASP A 30 -10.29 -23.68 -51.70
C ASP A 30 -10.64 -22.24 -51.29
N LYS A 31 -11.79 -21.71 -51.71
CA LYS A 31 -12.22 -20.34 -51.37
C LYS A 31 -13.08 -20.26 -50.12
N ARG A 32 -13.55 -21.39 -49.58
CA ARG A 32 -14.49 -21.43 -48.47
C ARG A 32 -13.89 -20.82 -47.20
N GLY A 33 -12.69 -21.24 -46.81
CA GLY A 33 -11.97 -20.66 -45.66
C GLY A 33 -11.73 -19.15 -45.80
N THR A 34 -11.34 -18.70 -47.00
CA THR A 34 -11.14 -17.26 -47.26
C THR A 34 -12.45 -16.46 -47.16
N LEU A 35 -13.56 -16.98 -47.70
CA LEU A 35 -14.86 -16.33 -47.60
C LEU A 35 -15.34 -16.25 -46.14
N LEU A 36 -15.09 -17.30 -45.35
CA LEU A 36 -15.38 -17.33 -43.92
C LEU A 36 -14.54 -16.30 -43.15
N ASN A 37 -13.24 -16.17 -43.44
CA ASN A 37 -12.40 -15.14 -42.80
C ASN A 37 -12.88 -13.73 -43.12
N VAL A 38 -13.19 -13.45 -44.38
CA VAL A 38 -13.73 -12.15 -44.81
C VAL A 38 -15.07 -11.85 -44.14
N LEU A 39 -15.95 -12.86 -43.99
CA LEU A 39 -17.19 -12.69 -43.24
C LEU A 39 -16.90 -12.36 -41.76
N GLY A 40 -15.92 -13.03 -41.17
CA GLY A 40 -15.41 -12.72 -39.84
C GLY A 40 -14.99 -11.26 -39.72
N ASP A 41 -14.21 -10.74 -40.67
CA ASP A 41 -13.74 -9.35 -40.68
C ASP A 41 -14.88 -8.34 -40.77
N ILE A 42 -15.90 -8.65 -41.56
CA ILE A 42 -17.11 -7.82 -41.68
C ILE A 42 -17.85 -7.77 -40.34
N CYS A 43 -18.04 -8.92 -39.70
CA CYS A 43 -18.69 -9.01 -38.39
C CYS A 43 -17.87 -8.28 -37.32
N TRP A 44 -16.55 -8.48 -37.31
CA TRP A 44 -15.62 -7.81 -36.40
C TRP A 44 -15.66 -6.29 -36.53
N LYS A 45 -15.66 -5.78 -37.76
CA LYS A 45 -15.76 -4.34 -38.03
C LYS A 45 -17.10 -3.76 -37.55
N LYS A 46 -18.19 -4.51 -37.71
CA LYS A 46 -19.52 -4.13 -37.19
C LYS A 46 -19.57 -4.18 -35.67
N TRP A 47 -18.92 -5.13 -35.03
CA TRP A 47 -18.77 -5.14 -33.59
C TRP A 47 -17.98 -3.92 -33.10
N LYS A 48 -16.88 -3.54 -33.76
CA LYS A 48 -16.09 -2.36 -33.38
C LYS A 48 -16.91 -1.07 -33.39
N THR A 49 -17.87 -0.93 -34.31
CA THR A 49 -18.75 0.25 -34.39
C THR A 49 -19.98 0.16 -33.49
N SER A 50 -20.66 -0.98 -33.44
CA SER A 50 -21.94 -1.14 -32.72
C SER A 50 -21.79 -1.60 -31.26
N ARG A 51 -20.67 -2.23 -30.91
CA ARG A 51 -20.41 -2.93 -29.65
C ARG A 51 -21.43 -4.02 -29.29
N MET A 52 -22.24 -4.49 -30.25
CA MET A 52 -23.20 -5.58 -30.02
C MET A 52 -22.52 -6.94 -30.02
N MET A 53 -22.78 -7.75 -28.98
CA MET A 53 -22.12 -9.06 -28.79
C MET A 53 -22.44 -10.08 -29.90
N ASP A 54 -23.60 -9.97 -30.56
CA ASP A 54 -23.97 -10.89 -31.64
C ASP A 54 -22.97 -10.86 -32.79
N TYR A 55 -22.50 -9.67 -33.18
CA TYR A 55 -21.49 -9.54 -34.24
C TYR A 55 -20.12 -10.10 -33.82
N LEU A 56 -19.75 -10.02 -32.53
CA LEU A 56 -18.51 -10.60 -32.03
C LEU A 56 -18.59 -12.13 -32.00
N ASN A 57 -19.71 -12.68 -31.55
CA ASN A 57 -19.92 -14.12 -31.56
C ASN A 57 -19.95 -14.66 -33.00
N GLN A 58 -20.61 -13.95 -33.93
CA GLN A 58 -20.61 -14.31 -35.35
C GLN A 58 -19.22 -14.24 -35.97
N SER A 59 -18.38 -13.23 -35.63
CA SER A 59 -17.01 -13.19 -36.14
C SER A 59 -16.21 -14.40 -35.65
N ILE A 60 -16.31 -14.74 -34.37
CA ILE A 60 -15.64 -15.92 -33.79
C ILE A 60 -16.09 -17.20 -34.48
N TYR A 61 -17.40 -17.40 -34.73
CA TYR A 61 -17.86 -18.60 -35.44
C TYR A 61 -17.32 -18.68 -36.87
N ALA A 62 -17.35 -17.57 -37.61
CA ALA A 62 -16.82 -17.52 -38.97
C ALA A 62 -15.31 -17.81 -38.99
N TYR A 63 -14.52 -17.23 -38.08
CA TYR A 63 -13.09 -17.52 -37.97
C TYR A 63 -12.81 -18.96 -37.53
N LYS A 64 -13.60 -19.53 -36.60
CA LYS A 64 -13.47 -20.95 -36.21
C LYS A 64 -13.69 -21.90 -37.39
N ASP A 65 -14.69 -21.61 -38.23
CA ASP A 65 -14.91 -22.41 -39.44
C ASP A 65 -13.81 -22.19 -40.49
N ALA A 66 -13.26 -20.97 -40.62
CA ALA A 66 -12.13 -20.70 -41.51
C ALA A 66 -10.87 -21.49 -41.09
N VAL A 67 -10.56 -21.50 -39.79
CA VAL A 67 -9.45 -22.30 -39.23
C VAL A 67 -9.71 -23.80 -39.40
N ARG A 68 -10.95 -24.27 -39.32
CA ARG A 68 -11.28 -25.69 -39.57
C ARG A 68 -11.01 -26.09 -41.01
N ASP A 69 -11.28 -25.20 -41.96
CA ASP A 69 -11.09 -25.46 -43.39
C ASP A 69 -9.59 -25.40 -43.78
N ASP A 70 -8.80 -24.51 -43.17
CA ASP A 70 -7.34 -24.44 -43.35
C ASP A 70 -6.61 -24.15 -42.01
N PRO A 71 -6.30 -25.20 -41.22
CA PRO A 71 -5.62 -25.04 -39.93
C PRO A 71 -4.18 -24.51 -40.04
N GLY A 72 -3.57 -24.58 -41.23
CA GLY A 72 -2.22 -24.08 -41.48
C GLY A 72 -2.16 -22.58 -41.76
N ASN A 73 -3.31 -21.91 -41.85
CA ASN A 73 -3.36 -20.49 -42.15
C ASN A 73 -3.17 -19.62 -40.90
N ALA A 74 -1.95 -19.11 -40.74
CA ALA A 74 -1.60 -18.29 -39.59
C ALA A 74 -2.41 -16.98 -39.48
N THR A 75 -2.99 -16.47 -40.56
CA THR A 75 -3.88 -15.29 -40.50
C THR A 75 -5.23 -15.65 -39.89
N TYR A 76 -5.81 -16.80 -40.25
CA TYR A 76 -7.09 -17.23 -39.69
C TYR A 76 -6.97 -17.50 -38.18
N LEU A 77 -5.84 -18.08 -37.77
CA LEU A 77 -5.51 -18.30 -36.36
C LEU A 77 -5.36 -16.98 -35.58
N GLU A 78 -4.67 -15.99 -36.17
CA GLU A 78 -4.51 -14.66 -35.57
C GLU A 78 -5.86 -13.94 -35.40
N ASP A 79 -6.69 -13.90 -36.45
CA ASP A 79 -7.99 -13.22 -36.42
C ASP A 79 -8.97 -13.88 -35.42
N LEU A 80 -8.96 -15.21 -35.36
CA LEU A 80 -9.68 -15.96 -34.33
C LEU A 80 -9.18 -15.60 -32.93
N GLY A 81 -7.86 -15.62 -32.74
CA GLY A 81 -7.24 -15.30 -31.46
C GLY A 81 -7.61 -13.89 -30.98
N ILE A 82 -7.48 -12.87 -31.83
CA ILE A 82 -7.85 -11.49 -31.51
C ILE A 82 -9.33 -11.39 -31.11
N SER A 83 -10.21 -12.11 -31.82
CA SER A 83 -11.65 -12.07 -31.54
C SER A 83 -12.02 -12.74 -30.21
N LEU A 84 -11.40 -13.88 -29.89
CA LEU A 84 -11.55 -14.54 -28.60
C LEU A 84 -11.03 -13.67 -27.45
N GLY A 85 -9.88 -13.03 -27.64
CA GLY A 85 -9.33 -12.08 -26.66
C GLY A 85 -10.28 -10.91 -26.36
N SER A 86 -10.89 -10.33 -27.39
CA SER A 86 -11.91 -9.29 -27.20
C SER A 86 -13.21 -9.79 -26.57
N ARG A 87 -13.57 -11.07 -26.72
CA ARG A 87 -14.71 -11.66 -26.00
C ARG A 87 -14.38 -11.88 -24.53
N PHE A 88 -13.15 -12.33 -24.24
CA PHE A 88 -12.64 -12.39 -22.87
C PHE A 88 -12.69 -11.02 -22.18
N GLU A 89 -12.22 -9.94 -22.82
CA GLU A 89 -12.27 -8.58 -22.25
C GLU A 89 -13.70 -8.13 -21.88
N ARG A 90 -14.73 -8.70 -22.51
CA ARG A 90 -16.14 -8.35 -22.29
C ARG A 90 -16.82 -9.26 -21.26
N LEU A 91 -16.50 -10.54 -21.26
CA LEU A 91 -17.22 -11.56 -20.50
C LEU A 91 -16.42 -12.18 -19.36
N GLY A 92 -15.09 -12.03 -19.36
CA GLY A 92 -14.18 -12.62 -18.38
C GLY A 92 -14.01 -14.14 -18.51
N ASP A 93 -14.39 -14.74 -19.65
CA ASP A 93 -14.28 -16.19 -19.85
C ASP A 93 -12.83 -16.64 -20.07
N LEU A 94 -12.21 -17.23 -19.04
CA LEU A 94 -10.85 -17.74 -19.10
C LEU A 94 -10.65 -18.82 -20.18
N GLY A 95 -11.71 -19.52 -20.60
CA GLY A 95 -11.66 -20.46 -21.73
C GLY A 95 -11.31 -19.75 -23.04
N ASP A 96 -11.89 -18.59 -23.28
CA ASP A 96 -11.60 -17.76 -24.46
C ASP A 96 -10.17 -17.25 -24.45
N LEU A 97 -9.66 -16.84 -23.28
CA LEU A 97 -8.29 -16.36 -23.16
C LEU A 97 -7.27 -17.48 -23.42
N ASN A 98 -7.52 -18.68 -22.90
CA ASN A 98 -6.66 -19.83 -23.15
C ASN A 98 -6.69 -20.28 -24.62
N GLU A 99 -7.88 -20.32 -25.23
CA GLU A 99 -8.00 -20.62 -26.66
C GLU A 99 -7.33 -19.53 -27.52
N CYS A 100 -7.49 -18.24 -27.16
CA CYS A 100 -6.81 -17.11 -27.80
C CYS A 100 -5.30 -17.30 -27.82
N ILE A 101 -4.68 -17.56 -26.66
CA ILE A 101 -3.23 -17.73 -26.52
C ILE A 101 -2.76 -18.92 -27.36
N SER A 102 -3.45 -20.06 -27.29
CA SER A 102 -3.13 -21.24 -28.09
C SER A 102 -3.15 -20.95 -29.60
N ARG A 103 -4.14 -20.21 -30.10
CA ARG A 103 -4.21 -19.84 -31.53
C ARG A 103 -3.11 -18.86 -31.93
N GLN A 104 -2.75 -17.92 -31.04
CA GLN A 104 -1.65 -17.00 -31.30
C GLN A 104 -0.28 -17.69 -31.30
N GLU A 105 -0.07 -18.66 -30.41
CA GLU A 105 1.14 -19.51 -30.41
C GLU A 105 1.27 -20.29 -31.72
N GLU A 106 0.19 -20.94 -32.18
CA GLU A 106 0.15 -21.65 -33.46
C GLU A 106 0.44 -20.69 -34.64
N ALA A 107 -0.19 -19.51 -34.66
CA ALA A 107 0.04 -18.50 -35.69
C ALA A 107 1.50 -18.03 -35.72
N VAL A 108 2.12 -17.79 -34.56
CA VAL A 108 3.54 -17.42 -34.46
C VAL A 108 4.43 -18.57 -34.96
N LEU A 109 4.15 -19.82 -34.60
CA LEU A 109 4.94 -20.98 -35.01
C LEU A 109 4.91 -21.21 -36.53
N LEU A 110 3.76 -21.02 -37.17
CA LEU A 110 3.58 -21.18 -38.61
C LEU A 110 4.16 -20.02 -39.44
N THR A 111 4.55 -18.92 -38.79
CA THR A 111 5.07 -17.72 -39.44
C THR A 111 6.60 -17.71 -39.44
N PRO A 112 7.29 -17.70 -40.60
CA PRO A 112 8.75 -17.58 -40.65
C PRO A 112 9.26 -16.25 -40.08
N ASP A 113 10.47 -16.23 -39.52
CA ASP A 113 11.01 -15.04 -38.84
C ASP A 113 11.20 -13.82 -39.76
N GLY A 114 11.40 -14.05 -41.07
CA GLY A 114 11.51 -12.99 -42.07
C GLY A 114 10.16 -12.44 -42.57
N HIS A 115 9.04 -12.98 -42.10
CA HIS A 115 7.71 -12.55 -42.54
C HIS A 115 7.31 -11.20 -41.90
N SER A 116 6.70 -10.30 -42.68
CA SER A 116 6.31 -8.94 -42.23
C SER A 116 5.40 -8.92 -41.01
N ASP A 117 4.57 -9.96 -40.88
CA ASP A 117 3.53 -10.03 -39.83
C ASP A 117 4.01 -10.73 -38.55
N LYS A 118 5.15 -11.42 -38.59
CA LYS A 118 5.73 -12.09 -37.40
C LYS A 118 5.83 -11.14 -36.19
N PRO A 119 6.31 -9.90 -36.33
CA PRO A 119 6.41 -8.98 -35.20
C PRO A 119 5.04 -8.56 -34.62
N ALA A 120 3.98 -8.53 -35.45
CA ALA A 120 2.63 -8.22 -34.96
C ALA A 120 2.07 -9.38 -34.13
N ARG A 121 2.21 -10.61 -34.63
CA ARG A 121 1.78 -11.84 -33.95
C ARG A 121 2.49 -12.06 -32.62
N LEU A 122 3.81 -11.86 -32.59
CA LEU A 122 4.60 -11.93 -31.36
C LEU A 122 4.14 -10.88 -30.32
N ASN A 123 3.90 -9.64 -30.75
CA ASN A 123 3.39 -8.60 -29.88
C ASN A 123 2.00 -8.95 -29.32
N ASN A 124 1.08 -9.44 -30.18
CA ASN A 124 -0.27 -9.82 -29.79
C ASN A 124 -0.25 -10.98 -28.78
N LEU A 125 0.54 -12.02 -29.04
CA LEU A 125 0.76 -13.12 -28.10
C LEU A 125 1.25 -12.60 -26.75
N GLY A 126 2.24 -11.69 -26.75
CA GLY A 126 2.73 -11.10 -25.51
C GLY A 126 1.66 -10.30 -24.76
N VAL A 127 0.77 -9.58 -25.44
CA VAL A 127 -0.34 -8.87 -24.78
C VAL A 127 -1.28 -9.87 -24.08
N PHE A 128 -1.70 -10.95 -24.75
CA PHE A 128 -2.61 -11.92 -24.16
C PHE A 128 -1.98 -12.74 -23.02
N LEU A 129 -0.68 -13.06 -23.11
CA LEU A 129 0.06 -13.67 -22.01
C LEU A 129 0.10 -12.76 -20.78
N ARG A 130 0.34 -11.44 -20.96
CA ARG A 130 0.26 -10.48 -19.84
C ARG A 130 -1.15 -10.46 -19.26
N THR A 131 -2.18 -10.45 -20.09
CA THR A 131 -3.57 -10.50 -19.63
C THR A 131 -3.87 -11.77 -18.84
N ARG A 132 -3.34 -12.94 -19.23
CA ARG A 132 -3.51 -14.18 -18.44
C ARG A 132 -2.77 -14.11 -17.11
N PHE A 133 -1.57 -13.53 -17.08
CA PHE A 133 -0.87 -13.21 -15.84
C PHE A 133 -1.70 -12.29 -14.93
N GLU A 134 -2.31 -11.24 -15.47
CA GLU A 134 -3.14 -10.29 -14.71
C GLU A 134 -4.32 -10.99 -14.02
N GLN A 135 -4.86 -12.07 -14.62
CA GLN A 135 -5.95 -12.86 -14.05
C GLN A 135 -5.48 -13.96 -13.07
N LEU A 136 -4.44 -14.72 -13.44
CA LEU A 136 -4.05 -15.94 -12.73
C LEU A 136 -2.82 -15.77 -11.85
N GLY A 137 -2.03 -14.73 -12.07
CA GLY A 137 -0.80 -14.43 -11.34
C GLY A 137 0.40 -15.32 -11.70
N ASP A 138 0.36 -16.04 -12.82
CA ASP A 138 1.46 -16.91 -13.27
C ASP A 138 2.63 -16.10 -13.85
N LEU A 139 3.75 -16.08 -13.13
CA LEU A 139 4.97 -15.39 -13.55
C LEU A 139 5.60 -15.97 -14.83
N GLY A 140 5.30 -17.23 -15.19
CA GLY A 140 5.73 -17.84 -16.45
C GLY A 140 5.19 -17.07 -17.65
N ASP A 141 3.88 -16.80 -17.65
CA ASP A 141 3.20 -16.02 -18.69
C ASP A 141 3.78 -14.62 -18.85
N LEU A 142 4.07 -13.96 -17.73
CA LEU A 142 4.61 -12.61 -17.76
C LEU A 142 6.04 -12.56 -18.32
N ASN A 143 6.88 -13.53 -17.97
CA ASN A 143 8.22 -13.64 -18.52
C ASN A 143 8.19 -13.97 -20.01
N GLU A 144 7.28 -14.85 -20.43
CA GLU A 144 7.10 -15.15 -21.84
C GLU A 144 6.56 -13.94 -22.61
N SER A 145 5.60 -13.20 -22.05
CA SER A 145 5.09 -11.95 -22.62
C SER A 145 6.21 -10.96 -22.94
N ILE A 146 7.10 -10.72 -21.97
CA ILE A 146 8.26 -9.85 -22.13
C ILE A 146 9.19 -10.37 -23.22
N SER A 147 9.48 -11.67 -23.22
CA SER A 147 10.34 -12.30 -24.25
C SER A 147 9.78 -12.15 -25.66
N LYS A 148 8.49 -12.42 -25.87
CA LYS A 148 7.84 -12.29 -27.19
C LYS A 148 7.77 -10.83 -27.65
N GLN A 149 7.53 -9.88 -26.75
CA GLN A 149 7.52 -8.46 -27.10
C GLN A 149 8.93 -7.93 -27.41
N GLN A 150 9.97 -8.41 -26.72
CA GLN A 150 11.37 -8.10 -27.07
C GLN A 150 11.72 -8.64 -28.45
N GLU A 151 11.35 -9.89 -28.76
CA GLU A 151 11.53 -10.48 -30.09
C GLU A 151 10.79 -9.68 -31.17
N ALA A 152 9.54 -9.28 -30.91
CA ALA A 152 8.76 -8.43 -31.82
C ALA A 152 9.50 -7.11 -32.12
N ILE A 153 10.06 -6.44 -31.11
CA ILE A 153 10.79 -5.18 -31.28
C ILE A 153 12.08 -5.40 -32.08
N LEU A 154 12.83 -6.47 -31.81
CA LEU A 154 14.06 -6.80 -32.55
C LEU A 154 13.80 -7.02 -34.04
N LEU A 155 12.66 -7.61 -34.39
CA LEU A 155 12.25 -7.83 -35.79
C LEU A 155 11.56 -6.60 -36.42
N THR A 156 11.37 -5.51 -35.66
CA THR A 156 10.71 -4.28 -36.14
C THR A 156 11.75 -3.23 -36.56
N PRO A 157 11.77 -2.79 -37.83
CA PRO A 157 12.65 -1.69 -38.25
C PRO A 157 12.35 -0.39 -37.49
N ASP A 158 13.39 0.42 -37.23
CA ASP A 158 13.26 1.64 -36.40
C ASP A 158 12.22 2.65 -36.90
N GLY A 159 12.06 2.78 -38.23
CA GLY A 159 11.07 3.68 -38.85
C GLY A 159 9.65 3.10 -38.99
N HIS A 160 9.39 1.90 -38.48
CA HIS A 160 8.11 1.23 -38.67
C HIS A 160 6.99 1.87 -37.82
N PRO A 161 5.80 2.18 -38.40
CA PRO A 161 4.73 2.90 -37.69
C PRO A 161 4.27 2.26 -36.37
N HIS A 162 4.28 0.92 -36.29
CA HIS A 162 3.84 0.20 -35.09
C HIS A 162 4.94 -0.01 -34.03
N ARG A 163 6.16 0.47 -34.25
CA ARG A 163 7.28 0.24 -33.31
C ARG A 163 7.04 0.91 -31.96
N SER A 164 6.50 2.13 -31.94
CA SER A 164 6.13 2.84 -30.70
C SER A 164 5.09 2.07 -29.88
N GLY A 165 4.10 1.48 -30.54
CA GLY A 165 3.09 0.64 -29.88
C GLY A 165 3.68 -0.62 -29.23
N ARG A 166 4.61 -1.29 -29.92
CA ARG A 166 5.30 -2.48 -29.41
C ARG A 166 6.17 -2.16 -28.19
N LEU A 167 6.89 -1.03 -28.24
CA LEU A 167 7.67 -0.53 -27.10
C LEU A 167 6.79 -0.25 -25.88
N ASN A 168 5.65 0.41 -26.07
CA ASN A 168 4.75 0.66 -24.94
C ASN A 168 4.18 -0.65 -24.37
N ASN A 169 3.83 -1.62 -25.21
CA ASN A 169 3.35 -2.92 -24.74
C ASN A 169 4.40 -3.66 -23.91
N LEU A 170 5.67 -3.61 -24.32
CA LEU A 170 6.79 -4.11 -23.52
C LEU A 170 6.89 -3.36 -22.18
N GLY A 171 6.78 -2.03 -22.19
CA GLY A 171 6.76 -1.22 -20.97
C GLY A 171 5.63 -1.62 -20.03
N ASN A 172 4.43 -1.91 -20.55
CA ASN A 172 3.32 -2.42 -19.73
C ASN A 172 3.65 -3.75 -19.06
N SER A 173 4.25 -4.71 -19.78
CA SER A 173 4.61 -6.01 -19.21
C SER A 173 5.73 -5.91 -18.16
N LEU A 174 6.73 -5.05 -18.39
CA LEU A 174 7.78 -4.74 -17.41
C LEU A 174 7.21 -4.05 -16.17
N GLN A 175 6.29 -3.10 -16.33
CA GLN A 175 5.57 -2.48 -15.23
C GLN A 175 4.80 -3.52 -14.40
N SER A 176 4.08 -4.45 -15.03
CA SER A 176 3.38 -5.53 -14.33
C SER A 176 4.33 -6.45 -13.57
N ARG A 177 5.55 -6.67 -14.07
CA ARG A 177 6.57 -7.49 -13.40
C ARG A 177 7.17 -6.77 -12.21
N PHE A 178 7.49 -5.49 -12.35
CA PHE A 178 7.82 -4.62 -11.22
C PHE A 178 6.72 -4.64 -10.16
N GLU A 179 5.46 -4.52 -10.58
CA GLU A 179 4.34 -4.56 -9.64
C GLU A 179 4.25 -5.88 -8.88
N ARG A 180 4.71 -6.99 -9.45
CA ARG A 180 4.67 -8.30 -8.78
C ARG A 180 5.90 -8.58 -7.92
N LEU A 181 7.08 -8.17 -8.38
CA LEU A 181 8.37 -8.56 -7.80
C LEU A 181 9.07 -7.43 -7.02
N GLY A 182 8.70 -6.18 -7.28
CA GLY A 182 9.34 -4.99 -6.70
C GLY A 182 10.70 -4.66 -7.31
N ASP A 183 11.06 -5.25 -8.47
CA ASP A 183 12.35 -5.01 -9.11
C ASP A 183 12.40 -3.64 -9.82
N LEU A 184 13.14 -2.70 -9.25
CA LEU A 184 13.34 -1.36 -9.82
C LEU A 184 14.02 -1.40 -11.20
N GLY A 185 14.74 -2.46 -11.55
CA GLY A 185 15.30 -2.65 -12.89
C GLY A 185 14.22 -2.69 -13.97
N ASP A 186 13.14 -3.44 -13.71
CA ASP A 186 11.99 -3.54 -14.62
C ASP A 186 11.27 -2.21 -14.80
N LEU A 187 11.11 -1.46 -13.72
CA LEU A 187 10.47 -0.14 -13.75
C LEU A 187 11.31 0.85 -14.57
N ASN A 188 12.63 0.85 -14.40
CA ASN A 188 13.52 1.70 -15.16
C ASN A 188 13.53 1.31 -16.65
N GLU A 189 13.51 0.02 -16.97
CA GLU A 189 13.40 -0.43 -18.36
C GLU A 189 12.05 -0.03 -18.96
N SER A 190 10.94 -0.18 -18.23
CA SER A 190 9.61 0.27 -18.65
C SER A 190 9.60 1.76 -19.02
N ILE A 191 10.15 2.62 -18.16
CA ILE A 191 10.27 4.06 -18.40
C ILE A 191 11.07 4.31 -19.67
N SER A 192 12.23 3.68 -19.83
CA SER A 192 13.07 3.84 -21.01
C SER A 192 12.35 3.46 -22.31
N LYS A 193 11.61 2.33 -22.34
CA LYS A 193 10.85 1.92 -23.53
C LYS A 193 9.67 2.85 -23.82
N ARG A 194 9.00 3.36 -22.79
CA ARG A 194 7.90 4.34 -22.95
C ARG A 194 8.40 5.71 -23.42
N GLU A 195 9.57 6.16 -22.96
CA GLU A 195 10.24 7.36 -23.47
C GLU A 195 10.56 7.22 -24.96
N GLU A 196 11.14 6.09 -25.37
CA GLU A 196 11.41 5.79 -26.78
C GLU A 196 10.12 5.80 -27.62
N ALA A 197 9.03 5.23 -27.10
CA ALA A 197 7.73 5.23 -27.77
C ALA A 197 7.18 6.66 -27.98
N VAL A 198 7.32 7.53 -26.96
CA VAL A 198 6.90 8.94 -27.03
C VAL A 198 7.76 9.72 -28.04
N VAL A 199 9.07 9.48 -28.10
CA VAL A 199 9.98 10.14 -29.04
C VAL A 199 9.69 9.74 -30.49
N LEU A 200 9.39 8.47 -30.74
CA LEU A 200 9.07 7.96 -32.08
C LEU A 200 7.68 8.38 -32.58
N THR A 201 6.82 8.92 -31.71
CA THR A 201 5.42 9.23 -32.03
C THR A 201 5.24 10.74 -32.27
N PRO A 202 4.87 11.17 -33.50
CA PRO A 202 4.65 12.58 -33.83
C PRO A 202 3.57 13.26 -32.96
N GLU A 203 3.66 14.58 -32.78
CA GLU A 203 2.76 15.36 -31.90
C GLU A 203 1.27 15.20 -32.20
N GLY A 204 0.89 15.03 -33.47
CA GLY A 204 -0.51 14.86 -33.90
C GLY A 204 -1.01 13.41 -33.94
N HIS A 205 -0.22 12.42 -33.52
CA HIS A 205 -0.60 11.02 -33.64
C HIS A 205 -1.69 10.65 -32.61
N PRO A 206 -2.77 9.93 -33.00
CA PRO A 206 -3.88 9.58 -32.11
C PRO A 206 -3.49 8.83 -30.84
N ASP A 207 -2.44 7.99 -30.92
CA ASP A 207 -1.96 7.20 -29.78
C ASP A 207 -0.96 7.94 -28.87
N ARG A 208 -0.46 9.12 -29.28
CA ARG A 208 0.49 9.89 -28.46
C ARG A 208 0.00 10.15 -27.03
N PRO A 209 -1.27 10.53 -26.80
CA PRO A 209 -1.80 10.71 -25.46
C PRO A 209 -1.83 9.41 -24.62
N ILE A 210 -1.86 8.23 -25.26
CA ILE A 210 -1.78 6.94 -24.56
C ILE A 210 -0.36 6.75 -24.02
N TRP A 211 0.66 6.95 -24.87
CA TRP A 211 2.06 6.79 -24.50
C TRP A 211 2.50 7.76 -23.41
N LEU A 212 2.08 9.02 -23.51
CA LEU A 212 2.36 10.05 -22.50
C LEU A 212 1.74 9.70 -21.14
N ASN A 213 0.48 9.28 -21.13
CA ASN A 213 -0.20 8.87 -19.90
C ASN A 213 0.50 7.66 -19.25
N ASN A 214 0.86 6.65 -20.03
CA ASN A 214 1.55 5.47 -19.51
C ASN A 214 2.95 5.83 -18.99
N LEU A 215 3.71 6.67 -19.70
CA LEU A 215 5.00 7.16 -19.21
C LEU A 215 4.84 7.87 -17.85
N GLY A 216 3.82 8.73 -17.72
CA GLY A 216 3.51 9.39 -16.46
C GLY A 216 3.23 8.41 -15.33
N ILE A 217 2.44 7.35 -15.57
CA ILE A 217 2.17 6.31 -14.56
C ILE A 217 3.46 5.63 -14.07
N SER A 218 4.39 5.26 -14.96
CA SER A 218 5.65 4.63 -14.50
C SER A 218 6.56 5.60 -13.75
N LEU A 219 6.61 6.88 -14.15
CA LEU A 219 7.35 7.91 -13.42
C LEU A 219 6.76 8.13 -12.02
N GLN A 220 5.44 8.17 -11.90
CA GLN A 220 4.73 8.21 -10.63
C GLN A 220 5.09 7.00 -9.76
N SER A 221 5.03 5.78 -10.30
CA SER A 221 5.44 4.57 -9.57
C SER A 221 6.90 4.63 -9.10
N ARG A 222 7.82 5.20 -9.90
CA ARG A 222 9.23 5.32 -9.51
C ARG A 222 9.42 6.36 -8.41
N PHE A 223 8.69 7.46 -8.48
CA PHE A 223 8.63 8.44 -7.40
C PHE A 223 8.14 7.81 -6.09
N GLU A 224 7.12 6.96 -6.11
CA GLU A 224 6.63 6.28 -4.88
C GLU A 224 7.71 5.39 -4.24
N GLN A 225 8.55 4.73 -5.04
CA GLN A 225 9.60 3.86 -4.52
C GLN A 225 10.85 4.61 -4.05
N VAL A 226 11.29 5.62 -4.82
CA VAL A 226 12.60 6.27 -4.62
C VAL A 226 12.45 7.64 -3.95
N GLY A 227 11.29 8.26 -4.07
CA GLY A 227 10.99 9.59 -3.54
C GLY A 227 11.57 10.75 -4.37
N ASP A 228 11.99 10.51 -5.61
CA ASP A 228 12.56 11.54 -6.49
C ASP A 228 11.48 12.50 -7.03
N LEU A 229 11.53 13.75 -6.58
CA LEU A 229 10.60 14.79 -7.03
C LEU A 229 10.74 15.12 -8.53
N GLY A 230 11.89 14.83 -9.16
CA GLY A 230 12.08 14.97 -10.59
C GLY A 230 11.10 14.10 -11.39
N ASP A 231 10.93 12.85 -10.95
CA ASP A 231 10.01 11.89 -11.56
C ASP A 231 8.56 12.32 -11.41
N LEU A 232 8.19 12.81 -10.23
CA LEU A 232 6.84 13.30 -9.96
C LEU A 232 6.47 14.49 -10.86
N ASN A 233 7.39 15.45 -11.00
CA ASN A 233 7.19 16.60 -11.88
C ASN A 233 7.10 16.18 -13.35
N ALA A 234 7.93 15.20 -13.77
CA ALA A 234 7.87 14.65 -15.11
C ALA A 234 6.55 13.90 -15.35
N SER A 235 6.06 13.13 -14.37
CA SER A 235 4.75 12.45 -14.42
C SER A 235 3.62 13.44 -14.69
N ILE A 236 3.53 14.49 -13.86
CA ILE A 236 2.51 15.55 -13.98
C ILE A 236 2.57 16.17 -15.38
N SER A 237 3.77 16.59 -15.83
CA SER A 237 3.94 17.22 -17.15
C SER A 237 3.47 16.32 -18.29
N LYS A 238 3.77 15.01 -18.25
CA LYS A 238 3.34 14.06 -19.29
C LYS A 238 1.84 13.78 -19.24
N GLN A 239 1.25 13.71 -18.04
CA GLN A 239 -0.19 13.51 -17.88
C GLN A 239 -0.98 14.77 -18.28
N GLU A 240 -0.49 15.97 -18.00
CA GLU A 240 -1.05 17.24 -18.49
C GLU A 240 -1.05 17.30 -20.02
N GLU A 241 0.07 16.96 -20.66
CA GLU A 241 0.17 16.88 -22.13
C GLU A 241 -0.84 15.86 -22.70
N ALA A 242 -0.95 14.69 -22.07
CA ALA A 242 -1.92 13.68 -22.47
C ALA A 242 -3.36 14.17 -22.36
N VAL A 243 -3.74 14.82 -21.25
CA VAL A 243 -5.08 15.39 -21.04
C VAL A 243 -5.39 16.49 -22.06
N LEU A 244 -4.43 17.38 -22.32
CA LEU A 244 -4.58 18.48 -23.27
C LEU A 244 -4.83 17.98 -24.71
N LEU A 245 -4.12 16.94 -25.12
CA LEU A 245 -4.26 16.32 -26.44
C LEU A 245 -5.51 15.43 -26.55
N THR A 246 -6.28 15.24 -25.47
CA THR A 246 -7.49 14.42 -25.46
C THR A 246 -8.75 15.28 -25.60
N PRO A 247 -9.58 15.08 -26.65
CA PRO A 247 -10.86 15.77 -26.79
C PRO A 247 -11.83 15.44 -25.65
N ASP A 248 -12.68 16.40 -25.27
CA ASP A 248 -13.64 16.24 -24.15
C ASP A 248 -14.59 15.06 -24.32
N GLY A 249 -15.04 14.79 -25.55
CA GLY A 249 -15.92 13.66 -25.85
C GLY A 249 -15.23 12.29 -25.91
N HIS A 250 -13.93 12.21 -25.66
CA HIS A 250 -13.18 10.95 -25.73
C HIS A 250 -13.35 10.12 -24.45
N SER A 251 -13.74 8.85 -24.58
CA SER A 251 -14.05 7.95 -23.45
C SER A 251 -12.93 7.83 -22.41
N ASN A 252 -11.67 7.94 -22.85
CA ASN A 252 -10.50 7.80 -21.97
C ASN A 252 -10.06 9.11 -21.29
N LYS A 253 -10.68 10.27 -21.59
CA LYS A 253 -10.30 11.53 -20.95
C LYS A 253 -10.50 11.52 -19.43
N PRO A 254 -11.62 11.01 -18.89
CA PRO A 254 -11.80 10.89 -17.45
C PRO A 254 -10.70 10.07 -16.74
N ALA A 255 -10.25 8.96 -17.35
CA ALA A 255 -9.18 8.14 -16.79
C ALA A 255 -7.83 8.88 -16.77
N ARG A 256 -7.51 9.64 -17.83
CA ARG A 256 -6.29 10.46 -17.89
C ARG A 256 -6.31 11.59 -16.85
N LEU A 257 -7.46 12.23 -16.66
CA LEU A 257 -7.65 13.24 -15.61
C LEU A 257 -7.46 12.63 -14.22
N ASN A 258 -7.99 11.43 -13.97
CA ASN A 258 -7.79 10.73 -12.70
C ASN A 258 -6.30 10.48 -12.43
N ASN A 259 -5.53 10.02 -13.41
CA ASN A 259 -4.07 9.81 -13.26
C ASN A 259 -3.32 11.13 -12.97
N LEU A 260 -3.72 12.23 -13.62
CA LEU A 260 -3.15 13.55 -13.33
C LEU A 260 -3.44 13.98 -11.88
N VAL A 261 -4.69 13.80 -11.43
CA VAL A 261 -5.11 14.13 -10.06
C VAL A 261 -4.26 13.39 -9.02
N ILE A 262 -3.96 12.14 -9.28
CA ILE A 262 -3.12 11.28 -8.44
C ILE A 262 -1.71 11.87 -8.26
N SER A 263 -1.06 12.23 -9.37
CA SER A 263 0.28 12.82 -9.29
C SER A 263 0.27 14.21 -8.62
N LEU A 264 -0.78 15.02 -8.85
CA LEU A 264 -0.95 16.32 -8.19
C LEU A 264 -1.15 16.17 -6.67
N GLN A 265 -1.92 15.17 -6.23
CA GLN A 265 -2.08 14.85 -4.80
C GLN A 265 -0.76 14.41 -4.17
N SER A 266 -0.04 13.48 -4.80
CA SER A 266 1.31 13.07 -4.38
C SER A 266 2.24 14.27 -4.19
N ARG A 267 2.20 15.23 -5.12
CA ARG A 267 3.03 16.43 -5.03
C ARG A 267 2.61 17.35 -3.89
N PHE A 268 1.31 17.50 -3.69
CA PHE A 268 0.76 18.22 -2.55
C PHE A 268 1.19 17.58 -1.22
N GLU A 269 1.13 16.25 -1.09
CA GLU A 269 1.51 15.55 0.14
C GLU A 269 2.99 15.74 0.49
N ARG A 270 3.86 15.82 -0.52
CA ARG A 270 5.31 16.04 -0.31
C ARG A 270 5.69 17.48 -0.05
N LEU A 271 5.07 18.43 -0.73
CA LEU A 271 5.48 19.83 -0.71
C LEU A 271 4.57 20.72 0.15
N GLY A 272 3.37 20.26 0.49
CA GLY A 272 2.35 21.03 1.20
C GLY A 272 1.73 22.15 0.36
N ASP A 273 2.02 22.21 -0.94
CA ASP A 273 1.56 23.29 -1.81
C ASP A 273 0.08 23.12 -2.21
N LEU A 274 -0.77 23.91 -1.56
CA LEU A 274 -2.21 23.94 -1.74
C LEU A 274 -2.67 24.21 -3.19
N SER A 275 -1.83 24.80 -4.04
CA SER A 275 -2.17 25.02 -5.45
C SER A 275 -2.40 23.69 -6.19
N ASN A 276 -1.53 22.69 -5.94
CA ASN A 276 -1.66 21.35 -6.54
C ASN A 276 -2.94 20.64 -6.06
N LEU A 277 -3.31 20.82 -4.78
CA LEU A 277 -4.54 20.23 -4.24
C LEU A 277 -5.79 20.86 -4.87
N ASN A 278 -5.79 22.18 -5.02
CA ASN A 278 -6.88 22.90 -5.68
C ASN A 278 -7.01 22.49 -7.16
N GLU A 279 -5.89 22.36 -7.86
CA GLU A 279 -5.89 21.88 -9.25
C GLU A 279 -6.40 20.44 -9.35
N SER A 280 -5.95 19.54 -8.47
CA SER A 280 -6.46 18.17 -8.35
C SER A 280 -7.99 18.13 -8.21
N ILE A 281 -8.56 18.96 -7.33
CA ILE A 281 -10.02 19.02 -7.16
C ILE A 281 -10.72 19.49 -8.44
N LEU A 282 -10.18 20.49 -9.13
CA LEU A 282 -10.74 20.98 -10.40
C LEU A 282 -10.72 19.90 -11.48
N LYS A 283 -9.58 19.22 -11.67
CA LYS A 283 -9.43 18.14 -12.66
C LYS A 283 -10.31 16.93 -12.34
N MET A 284 -10.49 16.61 -11.06
CA MET A 284 -11.38 15.51 -10.65
C MET A 284 -12.86 15.88 -10.88
N LYS A 285 -13.27 17.14 -10.62
CA LYS A 285 -14.62 17.61 -10.96
C LYS A 285 -14.89 17.52 -12.47
N GLU A 286 -13.90 17.86 -13.29
CA GLU A 286 -13.97 17.66 -14.75
C GLU A 286 -14.12 16.17 -15.11
N ALA A 287 -13.31 15.29 -14.50
CA ALA A 287 -13.39 13.85 -14.75
C ALA A 287 -14.78 13.28 -14.42
N VAL A 288 -15.35 13.65 -13.27
CA VAL A 288 -16.71 13.23 -12.86
C VAL A 288 -17.76 13.75 -13.84
N LEU A 289 -17.66 15.02 -14.28
CA LEU A 289 -18.61 15.61 -15.22
C LEU A 289 -18.60 14.90 -16.60
N LEU A 290 -17.41 14.51 -17.06
CA LEU A 290 -17.24 13.81 -18.34
C LEU A 290 -17.56 12.31 -18.26
N THR A 291 -17.85 11.78 -17.07
CA THR A 291 -18.17 10.37 -16.86
C THR A 291 -19.68 10.13 -16.97
N PRO A 292 -20.16 9.29 -17.91
CA PRO A 292 -21.58 8.94 -18.00
C PRO A 292 -22.11 8.25 -16.73
N ASP A 293 -23.38 8.46 -16.39
CA ASP A 293 -23.97 7.92 -15.14
C ASP A 293 -23.92 6.39 -15.02
N GLY A 294 -23.94 5.66 -16.15
CA GLY A 294 -23.83 4.20 -16.20
C GLY A 294 -22.39 3.67 -16.30
N ASP A 295 -21.37 4.52 -16.25
CA ASP A 295 -19.97 4.11 -16.31
C ASP A 295 -19.57 3.38 -15.00
N PRO A 296 -19.05 2.13 -15.07
CA PRO A 296 -18.60 1.38 -13.90
C PRO A 296 -17.54 2.10 -13.04
N HIS A 297 -16.77 3.02 -13.62
CA HIS A 297 -15.72 3.80 -12.94
C HIS A 297 -16.25 5.12 -12.33
N ARG A 298 -17.53 5.47 -12.51
CA ARG A 298 -18.10 6.68 -11.90
C ARG A 298 -18.04 6.67 -10.37
N PRO A 299 -18.37 5.56 -9.67
CA PRO A 299 -18.26 5.52 -8.21
C PRO A 299 -16.82 5.73 -7.71
N SER A 300 -15.81 5.17 -8.38
CA SER A 300 -14.40 5.36 -7.98
C SER A 300 -13.98 6.83 -8.13
N ARG A 301 -14.32 7.48 -9.25
CA ARG A 301 -14.03 8.91 -9.48
C ARG A 301 -14.70 9.82 -8.44
N LEU A 302 -15.96 9.54 -8.09
CA LEU A 302 -16.67 10.25 -7.02
C LEU A 302 -15.99 10.09 -5.65
N ASN A 303 -15.55 8.88 -5.31
CA ASN A 303 -14.83 8.64 -4.07
C ASN A 303 -13.48 9.38 -4.05
N ASN A 304 -12.74 9.42 -5.18
CA ASN A 304 -11.47 10.13 -5.29
C ASN A 304 -11.65 11.66 -5.20
N LEU A 305 -12.76 12.20 -5.71
CA LEU A 305 -13.17 13.58 -5.47
C LEU A 305 -13.39 13.84 -3.98
N GLY A 306 -14.12 12.93 -3.31
CA GLY A 306 -14.33 13.00 -1.86
C GLY A 306 -13.03 12.99 -1.06
N ASN A 307 -12.05 12.17 -1.46
CA ASN A 307 -10.71 12.18 -0.85
C ASN A 307 -10.01 13.53 -1.01
N SER A 308 -9.98 14.09 -2.21
CA SER A 308 -9.36 15.40 -2.47
C SER A 308 -9.97 16.51 -1.61
N LEU A 309 -11.30 16.53 -1.50
CA LEU A 309 -12.05 17.50 -0.71
C LEU A 309 -11.80 17.32 0.79
N GLN A 310 -11.75 16.08 1.27
CA GLN A 310 -11.40 15.77 2.66
C GLN A 310 -9.99 16.29 3.00
N SER A 311 -8.99 16.04 2.15
CA SER A 311 -7.63 16.52 2.36
C SER A 311 -7.55 18.05 2.39
N ARG A 312 -8.37 18.74 1.59
CA ARG A 312 -8.43 20.22 1.60
C ARG A 312 -9.07 20.74 2.87
N PHE A 313 -10.16 20.10 3.32
CA PHE A 313 -10.78 20.38 4.61
C PHE A 313 -9.77 20.21 5.77
N GLU A 314 -9.00 19.14 5.80
CA GLU A 314 -8.01 18.90 6.87
C GLU A 314 -6.90 19.96 6.94
N ARG A 315 -6.65 20.72 5.86
CA ARG A 315 -5.67 21.82 5.84
C ARG A 315 -6.29 23.18 6.11
N LEU A 316 -7.47 23.44 5.56
CA LEU A 316 -8.08 24.78 5.56
C LEU A 316 -9.20 24.93 6.59
N GLY A 317 -9.76 23.83 7.06
CA GLY A 317 -10.94 23.80 7.93
C GLY A 317 -12.24 24.21 7.24
N ASP A 318 -12.29 24.28 5.91
CA ASP A 318 -13.50 24.68 5.18
C ASP A 318 -14.55 23.56 5.20
N ILE A 319 -15.59 23.75 6.01
CA ILE A 319 -16.67 22.77 6.18
C ILE A 319 -17.45 22.50 4.88
N SER A 320 -17.42 23.42 3.91
CA SER A 320 -18.10 23.22 2.63
C SER A 320 -17.46 22.07 1.83
N ASP A 321 -16.14 21.92 1.91
CA ASP A 321 -15.41 20.81 1.30
C ASP A 321 -15.78 19.48 1.92
N LEU A 322 -15.90 19.46 3.25
CA LEU A 322 -16.30 18.25 3.96
C LEU A 322 -17.73 17.82 3.61
N ASN A 323 -18.64 18.79 3.52
CA ASN A 323 -20.02 18.54 3.08
C ASN A 323 -20.09 18.03 1.63
N GLU A 324 -19.30 18.62 0.72
CA GLU A 324 -19.21 18.15 -0.66
C GLU A 324 -18.60 16.74 -0.72
N SER A 325 -17.57 16.44 0.08
CA SER A 325 -16.95 15.11 0.18
C SER A 325 -17.97 14.03 0.60
N ILE A 326 -18.74 14.30 1.67
CA ILE A 326 -19.79 13.38 2.16
C ILE A 326 -20.85 13.16 1.07
N SER A 327 -21.28 14.22 0.39
CA SER A 327 -22.26 14.13 -0.69
C SER A 327 -21.77 13.22 -1.83
N LYS A 328 -20.52 13.42 -2.29
CA LYS A 328 -19.93 12.62 -3.38
C LYS A 328 -19.67 11.17 -2.98
N ARG A 329 -19.27 10.89 -1.74
CA ARG A 329 -19.13 9.53 -1.22
C ARG A 329 -20.48 8.81 -1.08
N LYS A 330 -21.54 9.51 -0.65
CA LYS A 330 -22.91 8.95 -0.64
C LYS A 330 -23.41 8.63 -2.05
N GLU A 331 -23.13 9.50 -3.02
CA GLU A 331 -23.43 9.26 -4.44
C GLU A 331 -22.70 8.02 -4.98
N ALA A 332 -21.40 7.86 -4.65
CA ALA A 332 -20.63 6.68 -5.05
C ALA A 332 -21.25 5.38 -4.51
N ILE A 333 -21.58 5.34 -3.22
CA ILE A 333 -22.14 4.14 -2.56
C ILE A 333 -23.52 3.79 -3.13
N LEU A 334 -24.34 4.78 -3.48
CA LEU A 334 -25.66 4.57 -4.08
C LEU A 334 -25.56 3.88 -5.46
N LEU A 335 -24.53 4.21 -6.24
CA LEU A 335 -24.28 3.64 -7.57
C LEU A 335 -23.57 2.28 -7.54
N THR A 336 -23.18 1.80 -6.35
CA THR A 336 -22.35 0.62 -6.19
C THR A 336 -23.18 -0.58 -5.73
N PRO A 337 -23.20 -1.71 -6.45
CA PRO A 337 -23.85 -2.94 -5.98
C PRO A 337 -23.24 -3.49 -4.69
N ASP A 338 -24.03 -4.19 -3.86
CA ASP A 338 -23.58 -4.70 -2.55
C ASP A 338 -22.38 -5.65 -2.64
N GLY A 339 -22.27 -6.44 -3.72
CA GLY A 339 -21.16 -7.36 -3.96
C GLY A 339 -19.90 -6.72 -4.58
N HIS A 340 -19.86 -5.40 -4.76
CA HIS A 340 -18.73 -4.75 -5.41
C HIS A 340 -17.47 -4.74 -4.50
N PRO A 341 -16.29 -5.18 -5.00
CA PRO A 341 -15.08 -5.33 -4.16
C PRO A 341 -14.64 -4.07 -3.42
N ASN A 342 -14.85 -2.88 -4.00
CA ASN A 342 -14.44 -1.61 -3.39
C ASN A 342 -15.52 -0.99 -2.49
N ARG A 343 -16.74 -1.54 -2.45
CA ARG A 343 -17.83 -1.00 -1.62
C ARG A 343 -17.45 -0.89 -0.15
N PRO A 344 -16.80 -1.89 0.48
CA PRO A 344 -16.34 -1.76 1.85
C PRO A 344 -15.41 -0.56 2.02
N SER A 345 -14.47 -0.30 1.09
CA SER A 345 -13.52 0.81 1.21
C SER A 345 -14.22 2.17 1.16
N TRP A 346 -15.19 2.33 0.26
CA TRP A 346 -15.96 3.56 0.12
C TRP A 346 -16.86 3.84 1.35
N LEU A 347 -17.43 2.79 1.94
CA LEU A 347 -18.16 2.89 3.22
C LEU A 347 -17.25 3.36 4.37
N ASN A 348 -16.04 2.78 4.49
CA ASN A 348 -15.06 3.21 5.49
C ASN A 348 -14.67 4.69 5.30
N ASN A 349 -14.42 5.11 4.06
CA ASN A 349 -14.12 6.50 3.74
C ASN A 349 -15.28 7.43 4.10
N LEU A 350 -16.52 7.09 3.75
CA LEU A 350 -17.68 7.87 4.17
C LEU A 350 -17.73 8.02 5.71
N GLY A 351 -17.46 6.94 6.44
CA GLY A 351 -17.36 6.98 7.91
C GLY A 351 -16.28 7.95 8.42
N ILE A 352 -15.13 8.05 7.75
CA ILE A 352 -14.08 9.04 8.08
C ILE A 352 -14.61 10.47 7.95
N SER A 353 -15.21 10.84 6.81
CA SER A 353 -15.71 12.22 6.65
C SER A 353 -16.84 12.56 7.60
N LEU A 354 -17.74 11.62 7.89
CA LEU A 354 -18.80 11.81 8.87
C LEU A 354 -18.23 12.03 10.28
N GLN A 355 -17.21 11.25 10.68
CA GLN A 355 -16.52 11.47 11.95
C GLN A 355 -15.85 12.85 12.00
N SER A 356 -15.14 13.26 10.95
CA SER A 356 -14.53 14.60 10.88
C SER A 356 -15.58 15.70 10.99
N ARG A 357 -16.77 15.51 10.39
CA ARG A 357 -17.84 16.52 10.46
C ARG A 357 -18.44 16.60 11.85
N PHE A 358 -18.61 15.45 12.51
CA PHE A 358 -18.96 15.40 13.92
C PHE A 358 -17.94 16.15 14.79
N GLU A 359 -16.63 15.96 14.58
CA GLU A 359 -15.59 16.65 15.36
C GLU A 359 -15.64 18.18 15.22
N GLN A 360 -16.14 18.70 14.09
CA GLN A 360 -16.31 20.14 13.87
C GLN A 360 -17.64 20.70 14.39
N LEU A 361 -18.74 19.96 14.21
CA LEU A 361 -20.10 20.47 14.43
C LEU A 361 -20.77 19.92 15.69
N GLY A 362 -20.27 18.80 16.23
CA GLY A 362 -20.84 18.11 17.39
C GLY A 362 -22.14 17.34 17.10
N ASP A 363 -22.53 17.16 15.83
CA ASP A 363 -23.79 16.47 15.48
C ASP A 363 -23.67 14.94 15.66
N LEU A 364 -24.25 14.43 16.74
CA LEU A 364 -24.24 12.99 17.06
C LEU A 364 -24.85 12.11 15.97
N SER A 365 -25.70 12.65 15.08
CA SER A 365 -26.24 11.88 13.95
C SER A 365 -25.13 11.47 12.96
N ASP A 366 -24.13 12.33 12.74
CA ASP A 366 -22.98 12.03 11.90
C ASP A 366 -22.11 10.93 12.50
N LEU A 367 -21.87 10.99 13.81
CA LEU A 367 -21.09 9.95 14.49
C LEU A 367 -21.80 8.60 14.46
N ASN A 368 -23.12 8.58 14.65
CA ASN A 368 -23.91 7.36 14.55
C ASN A 368 -23.97 6.82 13.11
N GLU A 369 -24.08 7.68 12.10
CA GLU A 369 -23.98 7.26 10.70
C GLU A 369 -22.57 6.72 10.39
N SER A 370 -21.51 7.36 10.90
CA SER A 370 -20.12 6.88 10.75
C SER A 370 -19.93 5.46 11.28
N ILE A 371 -20.41 5.18 12.49
CA ILE A 371 -20.36 3.85 13.11
C ILE A 371 -21.14 2.83 12.26
N SER A 372 -22.36 3.18 11.82
CA SER A 372 -23.19 2.30 10.99
C SER A 372 -22.51 1.93 9.66
N ARG A 373 -21.91 2.91 8.97
CA ARG A 373 -21.19 2.66 7.70
C ARG A 373 -19.91 1.85 7.91
N ARG A 374 -19.20 2.05 9.02
CA ARG A 374 -18.01 1.26 9.36
C ARG A 374 -18.38 -0.18 9.77
N ASP A 375 -19.48 -0.38 10.49
CA ASP A 375 -20.03 -1.71 10.78
C ASP A 375 -20.38 -2.45 9.47
N GLU A 376 -21.06 -1.79 8.52
CA GLU A 376 -21.35 -2.33 7.17
C GLU A 376 -20.05 -2.69 6.42
N ALA A 377 -19.04 -1.80 6.48
CA ALA A 377 -17.75 -2.04 5.85
C ALA A 377 -17.01 -3.25 6.43
N VAL A 378 -17.05 -3.44 7.75
CA VAL A 378 -16.44 -4.60 8.42
C VAL A 378 -17.19 -5.88 8.04
N TYR A 379 -18.52 -5.86 8.06
CA TYR A 379 -19.36 -7.01 7.70
C TYR A 379 -19.14 -7.49 6.26
N LEU A 380 -18.96 -6.57 5.31
CA LEU A 380 -18.72 -6.90 3.90
C LEU A 380 -17.26 -7.26 3.58
N THR A 381 -16.33 -7.10 4.53
CA THR A 381 -14.91 -7.43 4.32
C THR A 381 -14.67 -8.90 4.69
N PRO A 382 -14.12 -9.74 3.80
CA PRO A 382 -13.82 -11.12 4.13
C PRO A 382 -12.75 -11.27 5.21
N ASP A 383 -12.83 -12.36 5.96
CA ASP A 383 -11.84 -12.73 6.96
C ASP A 383 -10.45 -12.88 6.34
N GLY A 384 -9.43 -12.31 6.99
CA GLY A 384 -8.06 -12.35 6.49
C GLY A 384 -7.73 -11.30 5.41
N HIS A 385 -8.70 -10.46 5.00
CA HIS A 385 -8.41 -9.37 4.08
C HIS A 385 -7.40 -8.36 4.69
N PRO A 386 -6.35 -7.91 3.96
CA PRO A 386 -5.31 -7.03 4.49
C PRO A 386 -5.79 -5.70 5.07
N ASP A 387 -6.90 -5.15 4.56
CA ASP A 387 -7.49 -3.90 5.07
C ASP A 387 -8.39 -4.09 6.29
N MET A 388 -8.70 -5.33 6.69
CA MET A 388 -9.57 -5.60 7.84
C MET A 388 -9.09 -4.93 9.13
N PRO A 389 -7.80 -5.01 9.53
CA PRO A 389 -7.31 -4.33 10.72
C PRO A 389 -7.55 -2.82 10.71
N GLY A 390 -7.36 -2.16 9.56
CA GLY A 390 -7.57 -0.71 9.44
C GLY A 390 -9.04 -0.32 9.65
N ARG A 391 -9.96 -1.11 9.08
CA ARG A 391 -11.42 -0.90 9.22
C ARG A 391 -11.88 -1.09 10.66
N LEU A 392 -11.39 -2.15 11.31
CA LEU A 392 -11.68 -2.46 12.72
C LEU A 392 -11.16 -1.35 13.65
N THR A 393 -9.93 -0.87 13.43
CA THR A 393 -9.36 0.25 14.19
C THR A 393 -10.19 1.51 14.01
N ASN A 394 -10.59 1.85 12.78
CA ASN A 394 -11.46 3.00 12.52
C ASN A 394 -12.80 2.85 13.25
N LEU A 395 -13.46 1.70 13.18
CA LEU A 395 -14.71 1.45 13.91
C LEU A 395 -14.52 1.64 15.43
N GLY A 396 -13.45 1.08 15.99
CA GLY A 396 -13.08 1.29 17.40
C GLY A 396 -12.93 2.77 17.77
N ASN A 397 -12.32 3.57 16.89
CA ASN A 397 -12.13 5.01 17.13
C ASN A 397 -13.45 5.76 17.22
N SER A 398 -14.39 5.49 16.30
CA SER A 398 -15.72 6.12 16.36
C SER A 398 -16.48 5.74 17.62
N LEU A 399 -16.38 4.48 18.06
CA LEU A 399 -16.99 4.00 19.30
C LEU A 399 -16.36 4.69 20.53
N SER A 400 -15.03 4.82 20.58
CA SER A 400 -14.33 5.54 21.65
C SER A 400 -14.73 7.01 21.70
N ILE A 401 -14.88 7.67 20.53
CA ILE A 401 -15.36 9.05 20.46
C ILE A 401 -16.80 9.17 20.99
N ARG A 402 -17.69 8.23 20.63
CA ARG A 402 -19.08 8.25 21.10
C ARG A 402 -19.19 8.03 22.60
N TYR A 403 -18.32 7.19 23.18
CA TYR A 403 -18.21 7.06 24.62
C TYR A 403 -17.91 8.40 25.30
N HIS A 404 -16.95 9.18 24.79
CA HIS A 404 -16.62 10.47 25.41
C HIS A 404 -17.78 11.49 25.38
N GLN A 405 -18.79 11.27 24.53
CA GLN A 405 -19.98 12.12 24.47
C GLN A 405 -21.16 11.62 25.32
N SER A 406 -21.25 10.31 25.53
CA SER A 406 -22.44 9.66 26.10
C SER A 406 -22.18 8.87 27.38
N GLU A 407 -20.91 8.60 27.69
CA GLU A 407 -20.41 7.77 28.81
C GLU A 407 -20.96 6.33 28.82
N HIS A 408 -21.46 5.82 27.68
CA HIS A 408 -21.93 4.44 27.57
C HIS A 408 -20.76 3.45 27.49
N LEU A 409 -20.49 2.75 28.59
CA LEU A 409 -19.41 1.75 28.69
C LEU A 409 -19.47 0.63 27.64
N ASP A 410 -20.64 0.33 27.09
CA ASP A 410 -20.79 -0.66 26.03
C ASP A 410 -20.05 -0.26 24.74
N ASP A 411 -19.89 1.04 24.48
CA ASP A 411 -19.10 1.52 23.35
C ASP A 411 -17.61 1.25 23.53
N LEU A 412 -17.05 1.45 24.74
CA LEU A 412 -15.66 1.10 24.99
C LEU A 412 -15.42 -0.41 24.98
N ARG A 413 -16.37 -1.21 25.47
CA ARG A 413 -16.28 -2.68 25.35
C ARG A 413 -16.29 -3.13 23.89
N ARG A 414 -17.17 -2.55 23.06
CA ARG A 414 -17.15 -2.80 21.61
C ARG A 414 -15.84 -2.32 21.00
N ALA A 415 -15.33 -1.14 21.36
CA ALA A 415 -14.06 -0.61 20.85
C ALA A 415 -12.88 -1.54 21.18
N ILE A 416 -12.77 -2.00 22.44
CA ILE A 416 -11.77 -2.99 22.88
C ILE A 416 -11.85 -4.24 22.02
N HIS A 417 -13.05 -4.77 21.76
CA HIS A 417 -13.22 -5.94 20.90
C HIS A 417 -12.69 -5.68 19.48
N GLN A 418 -13.02 -4.54 18.87
CA GLN A 418 -12.52 -4.21 17.53
C GLN A 418 -10.99 -4.03 17.50
N TYR A 419 -10.42 -3.33 18.49
CA TYR A 419 -8.97 -3.14 18.60
C TYR A 419 -8.23 -4.46 18.83
N THR A 420 -8.78 -5.35 19.66
CA THR A 420 -8.23 -6.69 19.90
C THR A 420 -8.19 -7.48 18.60
N SER A 421 -9.30 -7.53 17.86
CA SER A 421 -9.38 -8.23 16.57
C SER A 421 -8.40 -7.65 15.55
N ALA A 422 -8.26 -6.33 15.48
CA ALA A 422 -7.30 -5.67 14.60
C ALA A 422 -5.84 -6.00 14.97
N ALA A 423 -5.49 -5.89 16.26
CA ALA A 423 -4.14 -6.16 16.75
C ALA A 423 -3.72 -7.63 16.57
N CYS A 424 -4.67 -8.55 16.77
CA CYS A 424 -4.45 -9.99 16.67
C CYS A 424 -4.55 -10.56 15.25
N SER A 425 -4.98 -9.76 14.27
CA SER A 425 -4.98 -10.16 12.85
C SER A 425 -3.61 -10.68 12.43
N THR A 426 -3.59 -11.71 11.57
CA THR A 426 -2.38 -12.25 10.95
C THR A 426 -2.03 -11.57 9.62
N THR A 427 -2.97 -10.81 9.05
CA THR A 427 -2.82 -10.05 7.81
C THR A 427 -2.91 -8.56 8.07
N GLY A 428 -2.46 -7.77 7.08
CA GLY A 428 -2.47 -6.31 7.13
C GLY A 428 -1.23 -5.69 7.76
N PRO A 429 -1.10 -4.34 7.70
CA PRO A 429 0.14 -3.65 8.03
C PRO A 429 0.47 -3.72 9.52
N THR A 430 1.73 -4.00 9.81
CA THR A 430 2.24 -4.09 11.18
C THR A 430 2.00 -2.80 11.97
N HIS A 431 2.17 -1.63 11.36
CA HIS A 431 1.96 -0.34 12.03
C HIS A 431 0.50 -0.12 12.45
N ILE A 432 -0.48 -0.54 11.62
CA ILE A 432 -1.91 -0.47 11.96
C ILE A 432 -2.24 -1.42 13.11
N ARG A 433 -1.69 -2.65 13.07
CA ARG A 433 -1.87 -3.64 14.14
C ARG A 433 -1.26 -3.19 15.46
N PHE A 434 -0.09 -2.55 15.39
CA PHE A 434 0.57 -1.94 16.55
C PHE A 434 -0.26 -0.79 17.12
N GLN A 435 -0.73 0.13 16.27
CA GLN A 435 -1.62 1.21 16.69
C GLN A 435 -2.89 0.65 17.35
N ALA A 436 -3.52 -0.37 16.77
CA ALA A 436 -4.67 -1.02 17.37
C ALA A 436 -4.37 -1.57 18.77
N ALA A 437 -3.21 -2.21 18.98
CA ALA A 437 -2.80 -2.70 20.29
C ALA A 437 -2.61 -1.56 21.32
N VAL A 438 -2.08 -0.42 20.88
CA VAL A 438 -1.94 0.79 21.73
C VAL A 438 -3.32 1.34 22.10
N MET A 439 -4.24 1.43 21.14
CA MET A 439 -5.61 1.91 21.40
C MET A 439 -6.38 0.96 22.31
N TRP A 440 -6.22 -0.36 22.13
CA TRP A 440 -6.72 -1.37 23.05
C TRP A 440 -6.22 -1.13 24.47
N ALA A 441 -4.90 -0.98 24.68
CA ALA A 441 -4.33 -0.76 26.01
C ALA A 441 -4.85 0.52 26.67
N HIS A 442 -4.96 1.61 25.89
CA HIS A 442 -5.49 2.88 26.38
C HIS A 442 -6.96 2.76 26.82
N THR A 443 -7.81 2.19 25.96
CA THR A 443 -9.23 2.01 26.27
C THR A 443 -9.44 1.04 27.44
N ALA A 444 -8.66 -0.05 27.49
CA ALA A 444 -8.65 -1.00 28.61
C ALA A 444 -8.28 -0.30 29.93
N SER A 445 -7.30 0.61 29.91
CA SER A 445 -6.91 1.39 31.10
C SER A 445 -8.03 2.28 31.62
N ILE A 446 -8.85 2.87 30.74
CA ILE A 446 -9.95 3.77 31.14
C ILE A 446 -11.00 3.02 31.96
N ILE A 447 -11.37 1.81 31.54
CA ILE A 447 -12.40 1.00 32.21
C ILE A 447 -11.85 -0.05 33.17
N GLN A 448 -10.53 -0.04 33.39
CA GLN A 448 -9.79 -1.04 34.19
C GLN A 448 -10.04 -2.49 33.72
N ASP A 449 -10.06 -2.67 32.40
CA ASP A 449 -10.23 -4.00 31.80
C ASP A 449 -8.99 -4.87 32.06
N PRO A 450 -9.16 -6.13 32.48
CA PRO A 450 -8.04 -7.02 32.79
C PRO A 450 -7.14 -7.32 31.59
N SER A 451 -7.62 -7.11 30.37
CA SER A 451 -6.85 -7.34 29.14
C SER A 451 -5.76 -6.31 28.85
N ILE A 452 -5.58 -5.28 29.70
CA ILE A 452 -4.54 -4.25 29.52
C ILE A 452 -3.13 -4.82 29.34
N LEU A 453 -2.76 -5.85 30.11
CA LEU A 453 -1.44 -6.49 30.00
C LEU A 453 -1.31 -7.28 28.70
N GLU A 454 -2.39 -7.91 28.23
CA GLU A 454 -2.42 -8.61 26.94
C GLU A 454 -2.25 -7.63 25.77
N ALA A 455 -2.90 -6.46 25.86
CA ALA A 455 -2.77 -5.39 24.88
C ALA A 455 -1.32 -4.89 24.77
N TYR A 456 -0.68 -4.60 25.91
CA TYR A 456 0.72 -4.20 25.93
C TYR A 456 1.66 -5.31 25.47
N HIS A 457 1.41 -6.57 25.87
CA HIS A 457 2.17 -7.70 25.36
C HIS A 457 2.13 -7.74 23.83
N LYS A 458 0.94 -7.59 23.24
CA LYS A 458 0.76 -7.59 21.80
C LYS A 458 1.48 -6.42 21.11
N ALA A 459 1.41 -5.23 21.71
CA ALA A 459 2.13 -4.06 21.20
C ALA A 459 3.65 -4.29 21.20
N ILE A 460 4.20 -4.81 22.30
CA ILE A 460 5.64 -5.11 22.42
C ILE A 460 6.09 -6.20 21.45
N ASP A 461 5.29 -7.24 21.22
CA ASP A 461 5.59 -8.31 20.25
C ASP A 461 5.67 -7.80 18.80
N LEU A 462 4.95 -6.72 18.47
CA LEU A 462 4.95 -6.13 17.13
C LEU A 462 6.11 -5.14 16.91
N LEU A 463 6.76 -4.65 17.96
CA LEU A 463 7.84 -3.65 17.86
C LEU A 463 9.05 -4.11 17.01
N PRO A 464 9.56 -5.35 17.14
CA PRO A 464 10.68 -5.80 16.31
C PRO A 464 10.36 -5.77 14.82
N GLU A 465 9.12 -6.12 14.47
CA GLU A 465 8.64 -6.12 13.09
C GLU A 465 8.49 -4.68 12.56
N LEU A 466 7.99 -3.77 13.41
CA LEU A 466 7.86 -2.34 13.09
C LEU A 466 9.20 -1.65 12.86
N ALA A 467 10.18 -1.91 13.73
CA ALA A 467 11.48 -1.26 13.69
C ALA A 467 12.36 -1.74 12.52
N TRP A 468 12.14 -2.95 12.05
CA TRP A 468 12.97 -3.58 11.02
C TRP A 468 12.51 -3.26 9.58
N LEU A 469 11.23 -3.00 9.36
CA LEU A 469 10.66 -2.89 8.02
C LEU A 469 10.69 -1.46 7.48
N GLY A 470 11.78 -1.11 6.78
CA GLY A 470 11.78 -0.33 5.53
C GLY A 470 10.97 0.98 5.43
N LEU A 471 10.57 1.59 6.53
CA LEU A 471 9.81 2.83 6.51
C LEU A 471 10.67 4.00 6.00
N SER A 472 10.02 5.02 5.44
CA SER A 472 10.69 6.28 5.14
C SER A 472 11.40 6.81 6.40
N ILE A 473 12.49 7.56 6.23
CA ILE A 473 13.26 8.08 7.39
C ILE A 473 12.35 8.88 8.34
N ASN A 474 11.36 9.58 7.81
CA ASN A 474 10.41 10.37 8.60
C ASN A 474 9.42 9.50 9.39
N ASP A 475 8.89 8.44 8.79
CA ASP A 475 7.97 7.51 9.48
C ASP A 475 8.70 6.70 10.57
N ARG A 476 9.98 6.38 10.34
CA ARG A 476 10.83 5.74 11.35
C ARG A 476 10.95 6.59 12.61
N HIS A 477 11.22 7.89 12.47
CA HIS A 477 11.38 8.78 13.62
C HIS A 477 10.10 8.90 14.46
N HIS A 478 8.95 9.09 13.83
CA HIS A 478 7.67 9.19 14.54
C HIS A 478 7.34 7.89 15.28
N GLN A 479 7.51 6.74 14.63
CA GLN A 479 7.20 5.44 15.22
C GLN A 479 8.17 5.04 16.34
N ILE A 480 9.46 5.39 16.24
CA ILE A 480 10.43 5.18 17.32
C ILE A 480 10.04 5.98 18.57
N MET A 481 9.60 7.23 18.41
CA MET A 481 9.16 8.06 19.53
C MET A 481 7.90 7.50 20.20
N GLN A 482 6.93 7.05 19.39
CA GLN A 482 5.71 6.41 19.87
C GLN A 482 6.00 5.07 20.57
N ALA A 483 6.89 4.24 20.02
CA ALA A 483 7.32 2.98 20.64
C ALA A 483 7.93 3.23 22.03
N GLY A 484 8.71 4.30 22.18
CA GLY A 484 9.30 4.69 23.47
C GLY A 484 8.27 5.01 24.54
N SER A 485 7.17 5.71 24.22
CA SER A 485 6.11 5.99 25.20
C SER A 485 5.33 4.73 25.56
N VAL A 486 4.96 3.93 24.56
CA VAL A 486 4.22 2.67 24.75
C VAL A 486 4.96 1.72 25.68
N VAL A 487 6.29 1.58 25.52
CA VAL A 487 7.11 0.73 26.39
C VAL A 487 7.11 1.20 27.84
N ARG A 488 7.13 2.52 28.08
CA ARG A 488 7.08 3.07 29.44
C ARG A 488 5.71 2.84 30.07
N ASP A 489 4.64 3.05 29.32
CA ASP A 489 3.27 2.82 29.80
C ASP A 489 3.01 1.33 30.08
N ALA A 490 3.52 0.45 29.21
CA ALA A 490 3.51 -0.99 29.41
C ALA A 490 4.23 -1.38 30.71
N ALA A 491 5.44 -0.86 30.93
CA ALA A 491 6.20 -1.11 32.15
C ALA A 491 5.46 -0.61 33.40
N ALA A 492 4.85 0.58 33.34
CA ALA A 492 4.07 1.13 34.44
C ALA A 492 2.82 0.28 34.75
N ALA A 493 2.12 -0.21 33.72
CA ALA A 493 1.01 -1.13 33.86
C ALA A 493 1.45 -2.47 34.49
N ALA A 494 2.54 -3.07 34.00
CA ALA A 494 3.10 -4.29 34.56
C ALA A 494 3.50 -4.13 36.04
N ILE A 495 4.16 -3.03 36.42
CA ILE A 495 4.50 -2.73 37.82
C ILE A 495 3.23 -2.63 38.67
N SER A 496 2.23 -1.88 38.21
CA SER A 496 0.97 -1.65 38.93
C SER A 496 0.18 -2.95 39.11
N SER A 497 0.30 -3.89 38.17
CA SER A 497 -0.29 -5.23 38.25
C SER A 497 0.59 -6.25 38.98
N GLY A 498 1.73 -5.86 39.58
CA GLY A 498 2.58 -6.77 40.36
C GLY A 498 3.53 -7.66 39.54
N HIS A 499 3.85 -7.28 38.30
CA HIS A 499 4.73 -8.01 37.37
C HIS A 499 6.03 -7.24 37.05
N PRO A 500 6.89 -6.92 38.05
CA PRO A 500 8.10 -6.10 37.83
C PRO A 500 9.15 -6.79 36.95
N ARG A 501 9.15 -8.12 36.87
CA ARG A 501 10.02 -8.89 35.96
C ARG A 501 9.68 -8.60 34.51
N GLN A 502 8.40 -8.70 34.16
CA GLN A 502 7.91 -8.39 32.81
C GLN A 502 8.17 -6.92 32.44
N ALA A 503 8.07 -6.00 33.41
CA ALA A 503 8.41 -4.59 33.19
C ALA A 503 9.88 -4.40 32.77
N VAL A 504 10.83 -5.12 33.38
CA VAL A 504 12.25 -5.08 32.97
C VAL A 504 12.45 -5.66 31.56
N GLU A 505 11.79 -6.77 31.24
CA GLU A 505 11.86 -7.37 29.90
C GLU A 505 11.35 -6.40 28.82
N TRP A 506 10.21 -5.75 29.05
CA TRP A 506 9.65 -4.77 28.12
C TRP A 506 10.51 -3.52 28.00
N LEU A 507 11.04 -2.98 29.11
CA LEU A 507 11.94 -1.83 29.09
C LEU A 507 13.21 -2.14 28.30
N GLU A 508 13.83 -3.29 28.52
CA GLU A 508 15.05 -3.68 27.79
C GLU A 508 14.77 -3.97 26.32
N GLN A 509 13.60 -4.54 26.00
CA GLN A 509 13.19 -4.78 24.62
C GLN A 509 13.00 -3.46 23.86
N GLY A 510 12.23 -2.53 24.44
CA GLY A 510 12.04 -1.21 23.84
C GLY A 510 13.35 -0.46 23.68
N ARG A 511 14.22 -0.50 24.70
CA ARG A 511 15.55 0.12 24.66
C ARG A 511 16.42 -0.50 23.55
N SER A 512 16.51 -1.82 23.47
CA SER A 512 17.31 -2.50 22.45
C SER A 512 16.88 -2.14 21.04
N ILE A 513 15.56 -2.00 20.81
CA ILE A 513 15.02 -1.62 19.51
C ILE A 513 15.32 -0.15 19.19
N VAL A 514 14.99 0.76 20.11
CA VAL A 514 15.20 2.22 19.92
C VAL A 514 16.68 2.54 19.72
N TRP A 515 17.56 1.99 20.55
CA TRP A 515 19.01 2.22 20.44
C TRP A 515 19.65 1.46 19.29
N GLY A 516 19.17 0.25 18.96
CA GLY A 516 19.62 -0.49 17.79
C GLY A 516 19.42 0.31 16.51
N GLN A 517 18.27 0.98 16.38
CA GLN A 517 17.96 1.86 15.25
C GLN A 517 18.76 3.16 15.28
N LEU A 518 18.83 3.85 16.43
CA LEU A 518 19.55 5.13 16.55
C LEU A 518 21.07 5.00 16.32
N LEU A 519 21.65 3.85 16.68
CA LEU A 519 23.08 3.58 16.56
C LEU A 519 23.45 2.81 15.28
N ASN A 520 22.47 2.55 14.39
CA ASN A 520 22.64 1.69 13.20
C ASN A 520 23.37 0.37 13.51
N LEU A 521 23.02 -0.24 14.65
CA LEU A 521 23.57 -1.54 15.03
C LEU A 521 22.96 -2.63 14.15
N ARG A 522 23.69 -3.72 13.96
CA ARG A 522 23.22 -4.84 13.16
C ARG A 522 21.86 -5.34 13.63
N THR A 523 20.92 -5.44 12.69
CA THR A 523 19.62 -6.03 12.98
C THR A 523 19.70 -7.57 13.04
N PRO A 524 18.78 -8.25 13.74
CA PRO A 524 18.74 -9.72 13.77
C PRO A 524 18.71 -10.37 12.37
N VAL A 525 18.15 -9.67 11.38
CA VAL A 525 18.10 -10.13 9.99
C VAL A 525 19.44 -9.98 9.28
N GLU A 526 20.26 -8.99 9.62
CA GLU A 526 21.63 -8.90 9.09
C GLU A 526 22.50 -10.05 9.61
N ASP A 527 22.34 -10.41 10.89
CA ASP A 527 22.99 -11.61 11.46
C ASP A 527 22.51 -12.88 10.75
N LEU A 528 21.21 -12.96 10.44
CA LEU A 528 20.65 -14.05 9.64
C LEU A 528 21.21 -14.05 8.21
N SER A 529 21.33 -12.89 7.57
CA SER A 529 21.84 -12.73 6.20
C SER A 529 23.29 -13.19 6.08
N GLN A 530 24.11 -12.94 7.11
CA GLN A 530 25.51 -13.37 7.11
C GLN A 530 25.67 -14.90 7.17
N LYS A 531 24.82 -15.60 7.93
CA LYS A 531 24.93 -17.06 8.13
C LYS A 531 24.04 -17.86 7.16
N TYR A 532 22.89 -17.31 6.80
CA TYR A 532 21.82 -17.95 6.02
C TYR A 532 21.16 -16.94 5.05
N PRO A 533 21.89 -16.47 4.01
CA PRO A 533 21.43 -15.40 3.11
C PRO A 533 20.11 -15.73 2.39
N ASP A 534 19.91 -16.98 1.98
CA ASP A 534 18.68 -17.38 1.27
C ASP A 534 17.43 -17.25 2.15
N LEU A 535 17.54 -17.63 3.43
CA LEU A 535 16.43 -17.51 4.38
C LEU A 535 16.15 -16.04 4.73
N ALA A 536 17.20 -15.22 4.86
CA ALA A 536 17.05 -13.79 5.08
C ALA A 536 16.34 -13.10 3.92
N ASN A 537 16.75 -13.39 2.67
CA ASN A 537 16.12 -12.84 1.47
C ASN A 537 14.66 -13.26 1.32
N GLN A 538 14.35 -14.54 1.58
CA GLN A 538 12.96 -15.02 1.59
C GLN A 538 12.11 -14.31 2.65
N PHE A 539 12.68 -14.08 3.83
CA PHE A 539 11.99 -13.38 4.92
C PHE A 539 11.73 -11.91 4.60
N ILE A 540 12.72 -11.21 4.02
CA ILE A 540 12.60 -9.83 3.53
C ILE A 540 11.50 -9.71 2.49
N LEU A 541 11.57 -10.53 1.43
CA LEU A 541 10.63 -10.48 0.32
C LEU A 541 9.19 -10.73 0.80
N LEU A 542 8.99 -11.76 1.61
CA LEU A 542 7.66 -12.13 2.09
C LEU A 542 7.08 -11.08 3.05
N SER A 543 7.92 -10.46 3.88
CA SER A 543 7.49 -9.38 4.77
C SER A 543 7.11 -8.13 3.97
N ALA A 544 7.86 -7.78 2.92
CA ALA A 544 7.52 -6.71 2.01
C ALA A 544 6.20 -6.98 1.27
N GLN A 545 5.95 -8.22 0.83
CA GLN A 545 4.68 -8.60 0.19
C GLN A 545 3.48 -8.48 1.13
N LEU A 546 3.63 -8.85 2.41
CA LEU A 546 2.57 -8.71 3.41
C LEU A 546 2.26 -7.24 3.77
N GLN A 547 3.25 -6.35 3.71
CA GLN A 547 3.06 -4.91 3.92
C GLN A 547 2.54 -4.19 2.67
N GLY A 548 3.06 -4.55 1.49
CA GLY A 548 2.69 -3.95 0.21
C GLY A 548 1.28 -4.31 -0.27
N ALA A 549 0.68 -5.38 0.27
CA ALA A 549 -0.69 -5.81 -0.07
C ALA A 549 -1.76 -4.74 0.21
N THR A 550 -1.51 -3.78 1.10
CA THR A 550 -2.39 -2.64 1.40
C THR A 550 -1.94 -1.32 0.80
N GLY A 551 -0.63 -1.16 0.53
CA GLY A 551 -0.06 0.08 -0.01
C GLY A 551 -0.65 0.47 -1.37
N ARG A 552 -1.18 -0.50 -2.11
CA ARG A 552 -1.88 -0.27 -3.39
C ARG A 552 -3.38 -0.04 -3.29
N ARG A 553 -4.02 -0.16 -2.12
CA ARG A 553 -5.50 -0.11 -2.01
C ARG A 553 -6.02 0.99 -1.08
N ASN A 554 -5.25 1.41 -0.08
CA ASN A 554 -5.59 2.58 0.75
C ASN A 554 -4.98 3.89 0.24
N ASP A 555 -4.14 3.82 -0.80
CA ASP A 555 -3.77 4.98 -1.57
C ASP A 555 -4.98 5.41 -2.42
N PRO A 556 -5.45 6.67 -2.36
CA PRO A 556 -6.43 7.21 -3.32
C PRO A 556 -6.06 6.93 -4.78
N GLN A 557 -4.78 6.60 -5.03
CA GLN A 557 -4.11 6.55 -6.31
C GLN A 557 -4.29 5.28 -7.16
N PHE A 558 -4.84 4.18 -6.63
CA PHE A 558 -4.86 2.90 -7.38
C PHE A 558 -6.23 2.25 -7.57
N SER A 559 -7.31 3.03 -7.45
CA SER A 559 -8.67 2.51 -7.68
C SER A 559 -9.04 2.24 -9.14
N ASP A 560 -8.15 2.52 -10.11
CA ASP A 560 -8.45 2.41 -11.56
C ASP A 560 -7.52 1.47 -12.35
N SER A 561 -6.62 0.73 -11.68
CA SER A 561 -6.00 -0.41 -12.34
C SER A 561 -7.08 -1.46 -12.53
N GLY A 562 -7.57 -1.66 -13.76
CA GLY A 562 -8.52 -2.70 -14.15
C GLY A 562 -8.13 -4.14 -13.77
N ASN A 563 -7.02 -4.34 -13.04
CA ASN A 563 -6.73 -5.51 -12.24
C ASN A 563 -7.57 -5.52 -10.95
N HIS A 564 -8.89 -5.72 -11.12
CA HIS A 564 -9.71 -6.24 -10.04
C HIS A 564 -9.31 -7.70 -9.81
N GLN A 565 -8.23 -7.91 -9.06
CA GLN A 565 -8.03 -9.22 -8.44
C GLN A 565 -9.29 -9.50 -7.60
N PRO A 566 -9.97 -10.64 -7.83
CA PRO A 566 -11.12 -11.03 -7.05
C PRO A 566 -10.82 -10.87 -5.55
N LEU A 567 -11.79 -10.36 -4.79
CA LEU A 567 -11.65 -10.15 -3.34
C LEU A 567 -11.16 -11.44 -2.65
N GLU A 568 -11.62 -12.59 -3.14
CA GLU A 568 -11.20 -13.93 -2.72
C GLU A 568 -9.73 -14.23 -3.05
N SER A 569 -9.23 -13.87 -4.23
CA SER A 569 -7.84 -14.15 -4.61
C SER A 569 -6.85 -13.31 -3.78
N THR A 570 -7.18 -12.05 -3.50
CA THR A 570 -6.36 -11.19 -2.62
C THR A 570 -6.35 -11.72 -1.18
N THR A 571 -7.52 -12.14 -0.69
CA THR A 571 -7.66 -12.71 0.66
C THR A 571 -6.86 -14.01 0.78
N GLN A 572 -7.02 -14.92 -0.19
CA GLN A 572 -6.31 -16.18 -0.21
C GLN A 572 -4.80 -15.98 -0.31
N GLN A 573 -4.32 -15.12 -1.21
CA GLN A 573 -2.90 -14.83 -1.34
C GLN A 573 -2.31 -14.24 -0.05
N SER A 574 -3.03 -13.33 0.61
CA SER A 574 -2.59 -12.70 1.86
C SER A 574 -2.53 -13.72 3.00
N HIS A 575 -3.53 -14.60 3.08
CA HIS A 575 -3.57 -15.67 4.07
C HIS A 575 -2.42 -16.68 3.85
N GLU A 576 -2.21 -17.12 2.61
CA GLU A 576 -1.09 -18.01 2.25
C GLU A 576 0.27 -17.39 2.58
N ASN A 577 0.44 -16.10 2.29
CA ASN A 577 1.67 -15.38 2.61
C ASN A 577 1.89 -15.27 4.12
N ALA A 578 0.84 -15.03 4.91
CA ALA A 578 0.92 -15.02 6.37
C ALA A 578 1.33 -16.39 6.92
N LEU A 579 0.72 -17.48 6.43
CA LEU A 579 1.08 -18.85 6.80
C LEU A 579 2.54 -19.17 6.42
N LYS A 580 2.98 -18.80 5.23
CA LYS A 580 4.37 -18.94 4.77
C LYS A 580 5.34 -18.20 5.69
N ARG A 581 4.98 -17.00 6.14
CA ARG A 581 5.82 -16.21 7.05
C ARG A 581 5.95 -16.91 8.40
N ASP A 582 4.86 -17.41 8.95
CA ASP A 582 4.86 -18.09 10.24
C ASP A 582 5.65 -19.41 10.18
N MET A 583 5.55 -20.15 9.07
CA MET A 583 6.40 -21.32 8.82
C MET A 583 7.88 -20.96 8.69
N LEU A 584 8.20 -19.88 7.98
CA LEU A 584 9.58 -19.41 7.83
C LEU A 584 10.18 -18.94 9.15
N LEU A 585 9.41 -18.22 9.98
CA LEU A 585 9.81 -17.83 11.33
C LEU A 585 10.11 -19.04 12.22
N LYS A 586 9.28 -20.09 12.16
CA LYS A 586 9.54 -21.35 12.88
C LYS A 586 10.85 -21.98 12.42
N LYS A 587 11.06 -22.09 11.11
CA LYS A 587 12.29 -22.64 10.53
C LYS A 587 13.54 -21.85 10.93
N ILE A 588 13.47 -20.51 10.95
CA ILE A 588 14.59 -19.67 11.40
C ILE A 588 14.88 -19.93 12.89
N ARG A 589 13.84 -20.10 13.72
CA ARG A 589 13.98 -20.40 15.16
C ARG A 589 14.47 -21.82 15.48
N GLU A 590 14.53 -22.72 14.50
CA GLU A 590 15.18 -24.03 14.68
C GLU A 590 16.69 -23.96 14.47
N LEU A 591 17.21 -22.86 13.92
CA LEU A 591 18.64 -22.69 13.65
C LEU A 591 19.42 -22.34 14.93
N GLU A 592 20.65 -22.86 15.03
CA GLU A 592 21.54 -22.59 16.14
C GLU A 592 21.91 -21.09 16.21
N GLY A 593 21.60 -20.45 17.34
CA GLY A 593 21.82 -19.02 17.58
C GLY A 593 20.64 -18.13 17.18
N PHE A 594 19.58 -18.68 16.58
CA PHE A 594 18.39 -17.94 16.14
C PHE A 594 17.10 -18.40 16.84
N GLN A 595 17.19 -19.20 17.91
CA GLN A 595 16.02 -19.76 18.60
C GLN A 595 15.05 -18.70 19.14
N ARG A 596 15.57 -17.49 19.42
CA ARG A 596 14.79 -16.33 19.86
C ARG A 596 14.69 -15.24 18.79
N PHE A 597 14.83 -15.59 17.52
CA PHE A 597 14.76 -14.62 16.42
C PHE A 597 13.46 -13.81 16.46
N LEU A 598 13.60 -12.48 16.52
CA LEU A 598 12.55 -11.47 16.69
C LEU A 598 11.67 -11.64 17.95
N LEU A 599 12.14 -12.35 18.97
CA LEU A 599 11.47 -12.44 20.27
C LEU A 599 12.17 -11.55 21.32
N PRO A 600 11.42 -11.03 22.32
CA PRO A 600 12.03 -10.30 23.43
C PRO A 600 13.05 -11.12 24.20
N LYS A 601 14.06 -10.47 24.78
CA LYS A 601 14.95 -11.13 25.77
C LYS A 601 14.18 -11.42 27.05
N THR A 602 14.42 -12.59 27.63
CA THR A 602 13.86 -12.93 28.95
C THR A 602 14.73 -12.38 30.05
N ILE A 603 14.21 -12.26 31.28
CA ILE A 603 15.05 -11.92 32.43
C ILE A 603 16.26 -12.87 32.55
N SER A 604 16.09 -14.16 32.27
CA SER A 604 17.20 -15.12 32.35
C SER A 604 18.35 -14.76 31.40
N ASP A 605 18.04 -14.17 30.25
CA ASP A 605 19.04 -13.66 29.30
C ASP A 605 19.70 -12.35 29.80
N LEU A 606 19.04 -11.60 30.67
CA LEU A 606 19.49 -10.30 31.19
C LEU A 606 20.28 -10.41 32.50
N VAL A 607 19.98 -11.39 33.35
CA VAL A 607 20.64 -11.63 34.65
C VAL A 607 22.17 -11.67 34.58
N PRO A 608 22.81 -12.26 33.55
CA PRO A 608 24.27 -12.23 33.43
C PRO A 608 24.87 -10.82 33.43
N ALA A 609 24.13 -9.79 32.99
CA ALA A 609 24.58 -8.40 33.04
C ALA A 609 24.75 -7.88 34.49
N ALA A 610 24.03 -8.45 35.46
CA ALA A 610 24.10 -8.10 36.87
C ALA A 610 25.20 -8.85 37.65
N GLN A 611 26.06 -9.64 36.97
CA GLN A 611 27.10 -10.46 37.62
C GLN A 611 28.10 -9.63 38.45
N ARG A 612 28.39 -8.40 38.03
CA ARG A 612 29.36 -7.50 38.69
C ARG A 612 28.69 -6.46 39.61
N GLY A 613 27.36 -6.52 39.76
CA GLY A 613 26.59 -5.60 40.56
C GLY A 613 25.17 -5.42 40.02
N PRO A 614 24.21 -4.95 40.85
CA PRO A 614 22.83 -4.75 40.42
C PRO A 614 22.72 -3.76 39.25
N VAL A 615 21.80 -4.03 38.33
CA VAL A 615 21.50 -3.14 37.20
C VAL A 615 20.22 -2.36 37.49
N VAL A 616 20.27 -1.04 37.40
CA VAL A 616 19.13 -0.17 37.67
C VAL A 616 18.51 0.32 36.37
N PHE A 617 17.24 0.02 36.16
CA PHE A 617 16.42 0.54 35.08
C PHE A 617 15.61 1.72 35.59
N LEU A 618 15.77 2.89 34.96
CA LEU A 618 15.03 4.10 35.29
C LEU A 618 13.92 4.29 34.25
N SER A 619 12.69 4.46 34.72
CA SER A 619 11.53 4.71 33.86
C SER A 619 10.74 5.91 34.37
N ALA A 620 10.48 6.86 33.48
CA ALA A 620 9.65 8.03 33.74
C ALA A 620 8.32 7.90 33.00
N GLY A 621 7.27 7.51 33.73
CA GLY A 621 5.89 7.49 33.23
C GLY A 621 5.16 8.80 33.50
N GLN A 622 4.04 9.04 32.80
CA GLN A 622 3.19 10.22 33.05
C GLN A 622 2.63 10.25 34.47
N SER A 623 2.26 9.09 35.01
CA SER A 623 1.63 8.99 36.33
C SER A 623 2.65 8.83 37.45
N LEU A 624 3.73 8.07 37.23
CA LEU A 624 4.72 7.72 38.24
C LEU A 624 6.11 7.49 37.61
N CYS A 625 7.17 7.91 38.32
CA CYS A 625 8.55 7.55 38.02
C CYS A 625 9.01 6.38 38.90
N HIS A 626 9.75 5.45 38.31
CA HIS A 626 10.15 4.21 38.96
C HIS A 626 11.60 3.86 38.64
N ALA A 627 12.25 3.22 39.61
CA ALA A 627 13.47 2.47 39.38
C ALA A 627 13.21 0.97 39.62
N LEU A 628 13.69 0.12 38.71
CA LEU A 628 13.69 -1.33 38.86
C LEU A 628 15.14 -1.80 38.98
N VAL A 629 15.44 -2.54 40.05
CA VAL A 629 16.78 -3.05 40.32
C VAL A 629 16.80 -4.55 40.02
N LEU A 630 17.53 -4.93 38.97
CA LEU A 630 17.79 -6.32 38.62
C LEU A 630 19.01 -6.83 39.39
N HIS A 631 18.80 -7.88 40.19
CA HIS A 631 19.83 -8.59 40.93
C HIS A 631 20.32 -9.82 40.17
N PHE A 632 21.51 -10.32 40.51
CA PHE A 632 22.08 -11.53 39.91
C PHE A 632 21.30 -12.82 40.25
N ASP A 633 20.49 -12.80 41.31
CA ASP A 633 19.61 -13.90 41.73
C ASP A 633 18.23 -13.86 41.06
N ASP A 634 18.09 -13.15 39.92
CA ASP A 634 16.83 -13.04 39.15
C ASP A 634 15.72 -12.26 39.90
N ARG A 635 16.00 -11.70 41.08
CA ARG A 635 15.08 -10.81 41.78
C ARG A 635 15.06 -9.43 41.12
N VAL A 636 13.86 -8.87 40.96
CA VAL A 636 13.66 -7.46 40.59
C VAL A 636 13.06 -6.70 41.77
N THR A 637 13.77 -5.71 42.29
CA THR A 637 13.28 -4.82 43.35
C THR A 637 12.71 -3.56 42.74
N HIS A 638 11.45 -3.24 43.04
CA HIS A 638 10.82 -1.98 42.64
C HIS A 638 11.10 -0.89 43.67
N VAL A 639 11.54 0.28 43.19
CA VAL A 639 11.82 1.47 44.00
C VAL A 639 10.97 2.62 43.45
N PRO A 640 9.92 3.06 44.18
CA PRO A 640 9.10 4.20 43.76
C PRO A 640 9.87 5.50 43.94
N LEU A 641 9.92 6.34 42.90
CA LEU A 641 10.57 7.65 42.93
C LEU A 641 9.51 8.74 43.15
N ALA A 642 8.88 8.75 44.33
CA ALA A 642 7.71 9.59 44.61
C ALA A 642 7.96 11.11 44.51
N GLU A 643 9.20 11.55 44.72
CA GLU A 643 9.59 12.97 44.66
C GLU A 643 10.07 13.41 43.26
N PHE A 644 10.07 12.50 42.28
CA PHE A 644 10.55 12.73 40.93
C PHE A 644 9.41 12.56 39.91
N THR A 645 9.09 13.60 39.16
CA THR A 645 8.00 13.60 38.17
C THR A 645 8.53 13.81 36.76
N LEU A 646 7.72 13.44 35.75
CA LEU A 646 8.07 13.69 34.35
C LEU A 646 8.29 15.19 34.06
N GLU A 647 7.50 16.07 34.68
CA GLU A 647 7.65 17.52 34.57
C GLU A 647 9.00 18.03 35.09
N HIS A 648 9.49 17.48 36.22
CA HIS A 648 10.83 17.78 36.71
C HIS A 648 11.90 17.36 35.70
N LEU A 649 11.77 16.15 35.12
CA LEU A 649 12.70 15.64 34.09
C LEU A 649 12.71 16.53 32.85
N GLU A 650 11.54 16.95 32.36
CA GLU A 650 11.41 17.84 31.19
C GLU A 650 12.02 19.21 31.46
N THR A 651 11.78 19.76 32.64
CA THR A 651 12.34 21.06 33.06
C THR A 651 13.86 21.01 33.10
N MET A 652 14.43 19.98 33.74
CA MET A 652 15.87 19.76 33.77
C MET A 652 16.47 19.52 32.37
N THR A 653 15.77 18.80 31.50
CA THR A 653 16.21 18.55 30.12
C THR A 653 16.27 19.85 29.32
N LYS A 654 15.26 20.72 29.45
CA LYS A 654 15.25 22.05 28.85
C LYS A 654 16.42 22.90 29.35
N SER A 655 16.63 22.93 30.67
CA SER A 655 17.76 23.65 31.27
C SER A 655 19.10 23.11 30.78
N LEU A 656 19.30 21.79 30.76
CA LEU A 656 20.54 21.16 30.27
C LEU A 656 20.81 21.47 28.80
N ASN A 657 19.79 21.40 27.94
CA ASN A 657 19.92 21.74 26.52
C ASN A 657 20.22 23.22 26.29
N HIS A 658 19.76 24.11 27.17
CA HIS A 658 20.12 25.53 27.14
C HIS A 658 21.59 25.76 27.53
N LEU A 659 22.16 24.93 28.41
CA LEU A 659 23.56 25.02 28.84
C LEU A 659 24.54 24.40 27.83
N MET A 660 24.12 23.38 27.07
CA MET A 660 24.95 22.62 26.11
C MET A 660 25.74 23.45 25.09
N PRO A 661 25.21 24.50 24.44
CA PRO A 661 25.97 25.33 23.48
C PRO A 661 27.10 26.14 24.13
N TYR A 662 27.01 26.37 25.44
CA TYR A 662 27.96 27.16 26.22
C TYR A 662 28.99 26.29 26.95
N MET A 663 28.80 24.96 26.98
CA MET A 663 29.75 24.00 27.54
C MET A 663 30.65 23.43 26.43
N GLY A 664 31.87 23.96 26.28
CA GLY A 664 32.87 23.37 25.41
C GLY A 664 33.47 22.10 26.02
N ARG A 665 34.02 21.18 25.19
CA ARG A 665 34.74 19.97 25.68
C ARG A 665 35.83 20.25 26.72
N GLY A 666 36.37 21.47 26.79
CA GLY A 666 37.37 21.90 27.78
C GLY A 666 36.80 22.37 29.13
N ASP A 667 35.51 22.65 29.24
CA ASP A 667 34.88 23.08 30.51
C ASP A 667 34.40 21.88 31.35
N ILE A 668 34.15 20.72 30.74
CA ILE A 668 33.88 19.46 31.45
C ILE A 668 35.10 19.01 32.28
N ASP A 669 36.32 19.22 31.76
CA ASP A 669 37.56 18.97 32.49
C ASP A 669 37.84 20.02 33.58
N ARG A 670 37.31 21.26 33.43
CA ARG A 670 37.36 22.29 34.49
C ARG A 670 36.41 22.00 35.64
N LEU A 671 35.25 21.42 35.37
CA LEU A 671 34.30 20.96 36.40
C LEU A 671 34.85 19.80 37.25
N GLN A 672 35.82 19.03 36.75
CA GLN A 672 36.53 18.00 37.53
C GLN A 672 37.75 18.53 38.31
N GLY A 673 38.16 19.79 38.11
CA GLY A 673 39.40 20.31 38.68
C GLY A 673 39.28 21.76 39.16
N ASN A 674 39.37 21.95 40.48
CA ASN A 674 39.51 23.23 41.18
C ASN A 674 40.41 24.24 40.43
N ARG A 675 39.84 25.07 39.56
CA ARG A 675 40.45 26.33 39.10
C ARG A 675 39.37 27.36 38.87
N GLU A 676 39.30 28.30 39.80
CA GLU A 676 38.49 29.52 39.76
C GLU A 676 38.76 30.31 38.47
N GLY A 677 37.70 30.57 37.69
CA GLY A 677 37.82 31.41 36.51
C GLY A 677 36.57 31.53 35.64
N GLY A 678 35.58 32.29 36.11
CA GLY A 678 34.76 33.14 35.25
C GLY A 678 33.60 32.50 34.47
N SER A 679 32.71 31.75 35.13
CA SER A 679 31.38 31.43 34.60
C SER A 679 30.40 30.98 35.73
N THR A 680 30.24 31.79 36.79
CA THR A 680 29.52 31.38 38.00
C THR A 680 28.05 30.98 37.78
N GLY A 681 27.34 31.63 36.86
CA GLY A 681 25.92 31.32 36.61
C GLY A 681 25.66 29.97 35.93
N LEU A 682 26.51 29.58 34.96
CA LEU A 682 26.34 28.30 34.24
C LEU A 682 26.76 27.09 35.10
N GLU A 683 27.77 27.27 35.97
CA GLU A 683 28.22 26.24 36.92
C GLU A 683 27.18 25.98 38.01
N ASP A 684 26.55 27.03 38.53
CA ASP A 684 25.49 26.92 39.55
C ASP A 684 24.23 26.23 38.99
N ASP A 685 23.81 26.57 37.77
CA ASP A 685 22.65 25.93 37.11
C ASP A 685 22.88 24.43 36.85
N PHE A 686 24.10 24.05 36.44
CA PHE A 686 24.46 22.63 36.25
C PHE A 686 24.58 21.87 37.57
N ALA A 687 25.17 22.49 38.60
CA ALA A 687 25.25 21.92 39.95
C ALA A 687 23.86 21.71 40.56
N HIS A 688 22.92 22.62 40.31
CA HIS A 688 21.52 22.45 40.70
C HIS A 688 20.86 21.23 40.05
N ILE A 689 21.06 21.02 38.75
CA ILE A 689 20.54 19.83 38.03
C ILE A 689 21.11 18.54 38.64
N LEU A 690 22.41 18.49 38.92
CA LEU A 690 23.07 17.32 39.53
C LEU A 690 22.60 17.07 40.97
N SER A 691 22.40 18.12 41.75
CA SER A 691 21.90 18.04 43.12
C SER A 691 20.47 17.47 43.16
N ASP A 692 19.60 17.92 42.27
CA ASP A 692 18.21 17.46 42.20
C ASP A 692 18.15 15.98 41.73
N LEU A 693 18.98 15.58 40.76
CA LEU A 693 19.15 14.16 40.37
C LEU A 693 19.65 13.31 41.54
N TRP A 694 20.61 13.82 42.31
CA TRP A 694 21.15 13.09 43.45
C TRP A 694 20.08 12.84 44.50
N LEU A 695 19.37 13.90 44.93
CA LEU A 695 18.40 13.82 46.02
C LEU A 695 17.18 12.99 45.66
N ARG A 696 16.64 13.16 44.45
CA ARG A 696 15.33 12.62 44.06
C ARG A 696 15.41 11.31 43.29
N LEU A 697 16.56 10.98 42.69
CA LEU A 697 16.74 9.78 41.87
C LEU A 697 17.83 8.84 42.40
N VAL A 698 19.06 9.34 42.62
CA VAL A 698 20.19 8.46 42.98
C VAL A 698 20.09 7.98 44.44
N LYS A 699 19.85 8.90 45.38
CA LYS A 699 19.81 8.59 46.82
C LYS A 699 18.73 7.55 47.18
N PRO A 700 17.48 7.61 46.69
CA PRO A 700 16.47 6.58 46.95
C PRO A 700 16.87 5.19 46.43
N VAL A 701 17.50 5.12 45.26
CA VAL A 701 17.97 3.88 44.65
C VAL A 701 19.12 3.27 45.45
N LEU A 702 20.11 4.07 45.85
CA LEU A 702 21.23 3.59 46.66
C LEU A 702 20.78 3.13 48.06
N ALA A 703 19.81 3.83 48.66
CA ALA A 703 19.18 3.41 49.91
C ALA A 703 18.49 2.04 49.77
N ALA A 704 17.76 1.81 48.67
CA ALA A 704 17.15 0.51 48.37
C ALA A 704 18.18 -0.61 48.14
N LEU A 705 19.38 -0.25 47.67
CA LEU A 705 20.51 -1.17 47.53
C LEU A 705 21.32 -1.39 48.82
N THR A 706 20.94 -0.74 49.93
CA THR A 706 21.68 -0.75 51.20
C THR A 706 23.13 -0.25 51.09
N ILE A 707 23.43 0.57 50.07
CA ILE A 707 24.75 1.17 49.88
C ILE A 707 24.76 2.47 50.69
N THR A 708 25.47 2.48 51.81
CA THR A 708 25.68 3.69 52.61
C THR A 708 26.60 4.65 51.87
N VAL A 709 26.06 5.79 51.45
CA VAL A 709 26.87 6.89 50.92
C VAL A 709 27.57 7.55 52.11
N SER A 710 28.90 7.41 52.20
CA SER A 710 29.70 8.19 53.14
C SER A 710 29.50 9.67 52.82
N SER A 711 29.19 10.47 53.84
CA SER A 711 28.87 11.90 53.75
C SER A 711 30.10 12.76 53.41
N VAL A 712 30.71 12.51 52.26
CA VAL A 712 31.73 13.36 51.67
C VAL A 712 31.30 13.64 50.23
N ILE A 713 30.43 14.63 50.08
CA ILE A 713 30.35 15.47 48.87
C ILE A 713 30.56 16.89 49.37
#